data_AF-A0A1J4KW31-F1
#
_entry.id   AF-A0A1J4KW31-F1
#
_cell.length_a   1.000
_cell.length_b   1.000
_cell.length_c   1.000
_cell.angle_alpha   90.00
_cell.angle_beta   90.00
_cell.angle_gamma   90.00
#
_symmetry.space_group_name_H-M   'P 1'
#
loop_
_entity.id
_entity.type
_entity.pdbx_description
1 polymer ?
#
loop_
_entity_poly.entity_id
_entity_poly.type
_entity_poly.pdbx_seq_one_letter_code
_entity_poly.pdbx_strand_id
1 'polypeptide(L)'
;MDGKLQETPTSVIIYNGDSEAPIVHLHRETKFQKIALNQYRRGFWLFNLEGNFPGNSIDLCISQKKGPSKSFIIPFSSIKSNFTFLNIKNGEGLMSFAEFHAFFNSAISNRKINFSFDSNDQLSDIDCFLSSFNEGYLVYALIFISCQPWYSLFHFNEGLSGILFKYLKNILFLYFFKRKTELETPNFKKFSCQTDICVIKPRFISAPELFSSCEAFVDTFFAFVREQLGSGFAFLVSTIFTSINAIHQIMNDDNHNDFQLFDSAPPLTYENSTHIDSIFSDLFAIAQTEKDFEFLYFTWLSVCTPSTKFQFKLPNFVNPSLEIVTNIIKARLLVSEVSLENLQNGLFSKIQNLDELTDQISNNDCFIPFEWLDSIKSALNITDELTFSAIIHNSLKMSISKHFLPYFANVSPNGALFYGNIDITNKVLQPGSILQENVDCGKCSMMMAGSVALSGSILSPNCYAPRNAVVLPLSGKKPIDPEAELQFPVELKKGITVGPHTFISKNVSVGSGTKIGANVFIGENVVIHKGCTIDDDEIIPNNFVIPTGFKYNQSVVEFSKSIPKVIEKSQTAFFKRLNGFVDLSMIIKTARHLIVNFLEKLSAFPAECGRQFAQNCDLLEFSEDFADSLYYIFGIHSLLFALEFWNEKKKSDKNLDISTESKLDTIILDISIKSFQNINQLTVDDFEEDMNSLFVLAVAQNFDIFKEKGVPPELIANAKKFIFELVDEVIVRLSVFRQQEKKKMVQTLHLIIDLTHEKLG
;
A
#
# COMPACT_ATOMS: atom_id res chain seq x y z
N MET A 1 58.11 -50.53 -20.77
CA MET A 1 57.53 -50.10 -19.48
C MET A 1 57.55 -48.60 -19.49
N ASP A 2 56.43 -47.96 -19.82
CA ASP A 2 56.20 -46.53 -19.59
C ASP A 2 54.70 -46.40 -19.30
N GLY A 3 54.34 -46.73 -18.07
CA GLY A 3 53.00 -46.51 -17.55
C GLY A 3 52.85 -45.02 -17.29
N LYS A 4 52.14 -44.31 -18.18
CA LYS A 4 51.53 -43.03 -17.80
C LYS A 4 50.68 -43.31 -16.56
N LEU A 5 51.11 -42.80 -15.41
CA LEU A 5 50.26 -42.66 -14.24
C LEU A 5 48.99 -41.94 -14.70
N GLN A 6 47.87 -42.67 -14.79
CA GLN A 6 46.56 -42.05 -14.82
C GLN A 6 46.47 -41.26 -13.51
N GLU A 7 46.49 -39.93 -13.61
CA GLU A 7 46.20 -39.05 -12.50
C GLU A 7 44.82 -39.45 -11.96
N THR A 8 44.80 -40.04 -10.78
CA THR A 8 43.56 -40.41 -10.09
C THR A 8 42.76 -39.13 -9.82
N PRO A 9 41.48 -39.05 -10.22
CA PRO A 9 40.67 -37.87 -9.98
C PRO A 9 40.58 -37.60 -8.47
N THR A 10 40.76 -36.35 -8.08
CA THR A 10 40.50 -35.94 -6.68
C THR A 10 38.99 -35.91 -6.49
N SER A 11 38.48 -36.72 -5.57
CA SER A 11 37.04 -36.82 -5.31
C SER A 11 36.69 -36.35 -3.90
N VAL A 12 35.59 -35.63 -3.75
CA VAL A 12 35.02 -35.25 -2.46
C VAL A 12 33.81 -36.14 -2.20
N ILE A 13 33.88 -36.99 -1.18
CA ILE A 13 32.78 -37.86 -0.78
C ILE A 13 32.03 -37.21 0.38
N ILE A 14 30.74 -36.96 0.20
CA ILE A 14 29.83 -36.44 1.22
C ILE A 14 28.88 -37.57 1.63
N TYR A 15 29.02 -38.05 2.86
CA TYR A 15 28.06 -38.99 3.45
C TYR A 15 26.96 -38.21 4.16
N ASN A 16 25.71 -38.32 3.68
CA ASN A 16 24.55 -37.61 4.22
C ASN A 16 23.60 -38.59 4.91
N GLY A 17 23.50 -38.53 6.25
CA GLY A 17 22.59 -39.33 7.06
C GLY A 17 21.31 -38.55 7.39
N ASP A 18 20.17 -39.26 7.50
CA ASP A 18 18.83 -38.64 7.68
C ASP A 18 18.67 -37.78 8.97
N SER A 19 19.56 -37.94 9.95
CA SER A 19 19.46 -37.29 11.28
C SER A 19 20.81 -36.87 11.88
N GLU A 20 21.90 -37.04 11.15
CA GLU A 20 23.26 -36.73 11.61
C GLU A 20 23.90 -35.67 10.72
N ALA A 21 24.93 -35.01 11.25
CA ALA A 21 25.79 -34.14 10.46
C ALA A 21 26.34 -34.90 9.24
N PRO A 22 26.37 -34.30 8.04
CA PRO A 22 27.06 -34.91 6.93
C PRO A 22 28.53 -35.10 7.32
N ILE A 23 29.20 -36.07 6.71
CA ILE A 23 30.63 -36.30 6.88
C ILE A 23 31.28 -36.15 5.52
N VAL A 24 32.31 -35.29 5.44
CA VAL A 24 33.02 -35.01 4.18
C VAL A 24 34.41 -35.64 4.24
N HIS A 25 34.75 -36.38 3.19
CA HIS A 25 36.06 -36.97 2.96
C HIS A 25 36.64 -36.48 1.63
N LEU A 26 37.89 -36.04 1.64
CA LEU A 26 38.67 -35.81 0.44
C LEU A 26 39.44 -37.08 0.08
N HIS A 27 39.20 -37.60 -1.11
CA HIS A 27 39.93 -38.70 -1.70
C HIS A 27 41.00 -38.15 -2.65
N ARG A 28 42.26 -38.29 -2.25
CA ARG A 28 43.43 -38.00 -3.11
C ARG A 28 44.25 -39.27 -3.25
N GLU A 29 44.52 -39.67 -4.48
CA GLU A 29 45.26 -40.89 -4.83
C GLU A 29 44.62 -42.17 -4.26
N THR A 30 45.03 -42.56 -3.05
CA THR A 30 44.60 -43.79 -2.33
C THR A 30 44.21 -43.52 -0.87
N LYS A 31 44.15 -42.25 -0.43
CA LYS A 31 43.87 -41.89 0.97
C LYS A 31 42.59 -41.07 1.10
N PHE A 32 41.79 -41.41 2.11
CA PHE A 32 40.65 -40.62 2.55
C PHE A 32 41.06 -39.72 3.71
N GLN A 33 41.01 -38.41 3.49
CA GLN A 33 41.19 -37.41 4.54
C GLN A 33 39.84 -36.86 4.96
N LYS A 34 39.47 -37.01 6.23
CA LYS A 34 38.25 -36.37 6.77
C LYS A 34 38.45 -34.85 6.78
N ILE A 35 37.50 -34.11 6.20
CA ILE A 35 37.50 -32.65 6.20
C ILE A 35 36.64 -32.15 7.36
N ALA A 36 37.13 -31.13 8.06
CA ALA A 36 36.35 -30.47 9.11
C ALA A 36 35.15 -29.73 8.48
N LEU A 37 33.96 -30.05 8.99
CA LEU A 37 32.71 -29.43 8.60
C LEU A 37 32.29 -28.43 9.66
N ASN A 38 32.07 -27.19 9.25
CA ASN A 38 31.56 -26.15 10.15
C ASN A 38 30.04 -26.07 9.95
N GLN A 39 29.29 -26.43 10.99
CA GLN A 39 27.85 -26.18 11.04
C GLN A 39 27.63 -24.72 11.43
N TYR A 40 26.95 -23.95 10.58
CA TYR A 40 26.63 -22.56 10.89
C TYR A 40 25.24 -22.43 11.49
N ARG A 41 24.26 -23.08 10.85
CA ARG A 41 22.86 -23.10 11.28
C ARG A 41 22.23 -24.40 10.81
N ARG A 42 21.12 -24.83 11.44
CA ARG A 42 20.43 -26.09 11.10
C ARG A 42 20.33 -26.27 9.58
N GLY A 43 20.93 -27.35 9.05
CA GLY A 43 20.88 -27.68 7.62
C GLY A 43 21.94 -27.06 6.71
N PHE A 44 22.64 -25.98 7.11
CA PHE A 44 23.73 -25.40 6.33
C PHE A 44 25.11 -25.79 6.86
N TRP A 45 25.93 -26.27 5.94
CA TRP A 45 27.26 -26.79 6.20
C TRP A 45 28.27 -26.18 5.25
N LEU A 46 29.41 -25.76 5.77
CA LEU A 46 30.50 -25.20 4.99
C LEU A 46 31.79 -25.96 5.30
N PHE A 47 32.55 -26.27 4.25
CA PHE A 47 33.91 -26.75 4.35
C PHE A 47 34.76 -26.09 3.26
N ASN A 48 36.04 -25.88 3.57
CA ASN A 48 36.99 -25.29 2.64
C ASN A 48 37.90 -26.38 2.08
N LEU A 49 38.21 -26.26 0.79
CA LEU A 49 39.14 -27.14 0.10
C LEU A 49 40.43 -26.36 -0.18
N GLU A 50 41.51 -26.73 0.49
CA GLU A 50 42.83 -26.12 0.31
C GLU A 50 43.80 -27.09 -0.40
N GLY A 51 44.61 -26.57 -1.32
CA GLY A 51 45.71 -27.28 -1.98
C GLY A 51 45.62 -27.34 -3.51
N ASN A 52 46.70 -27.81 -4.14
CA ASN A 52 46.78 -28.00 -5.58
C ASN A 52 46.01 -29.26 -5.99
N PHE A 53 45.06 -29.12 -6.92
CA PHE A 53 44.30 -30.23 -7.48
C PHE A 53 44.88 -30.60 -8.85
N PRO A 54 45.27 -31.86 -9.09
CA PRO A 54 45.96 -32.30 -10.31
C PRO A 54 45.03 -32.42 -11.54
N GLY A 55 44.01 -31.57 -11.68
CA GLY A 55 43.06 -31.64 -12.79
C GLY A 55 42.26 -30.36 -12.96
N ASN A 56 41.37 -30.34 -13.97
CA ASN A 56 40.50 -29.20 -14.25
C ASN A 56 39.11 -29.32 -13.58
N SER A 57 38.90 -30.33 -12.72
CA SER A 57 37.62 -30.57 -12.04
C SER A 57 37.80 -31.33 -10.72
N ILE A 58 36.77 -31.26 -9.87
CA ILE A 58 36.59 -32.10 -8.68
C ILE A 58 35.36 -32.97 -8.86
N ASP A 59 35.50 -34.26 -8.56
CA ASP A 59 34.38 -35.20 -8.56
C ASP A 59 33.75 -35.24 -7.17
N LEU A 60 32.53 -34.73 -7.04
CA LEU A 60 31.81 -34.71 -5.78
C LEU A 60 30.77 -35.84 -5.73
N CYS A 61 31.01 -36.82 -4.86
CA CYS A 61 30.14 -37.98 -4.67
C CYS A 61 29.31 -37.82 -3.39
N ILE A 62 27.99 -37.64 -3.55
CA ILE A 62 27.05 -37.58 -2.44
C ILE A 62 26.48 -38.98 -2.22
N SER A 63 26.90 -39.60 -1.13
CA SER A 63 26.39 -40.89 -0.66
C SER A 63 25.27 -40.65 0.34
N GLN A 64 24.09 -41.21 0.05
CA GLN A 64 22.93 -41.13 0.93
C GLN A 64 22.78 -42.43 1.72
N LYS A 65 22.13 -42.38 2.89
CA LYS A 65 21.87 -43.57 3.72
C LYS A 65 21.09 -44.67 2.98
N LYS A 66 20.20 -44.29 2.05
CA LYS A 66 19.45 -45.19 1.17
C LYS A 66 19.49 -44.66 -0.27
N GLY A 67 19.70 -45.54 -1.24
CA GLY A 67 19.70 -45.20 -2.67
C GLY A 67 21.10 -45.04 -3.29
N PRO A 68 21.16 -44.83 -4.63
CA PRO A 68 22.43 -44.69 -5.33
C PRO A 68 23.15 -43.40 -4.93
N SER A 69 24.48 -43.45 -4.85
CA SER A 69 25.28 -42.24 -4.67
C SER A 69 25.20 -41.38 -5.93
N LYS A 70 25.08 -40.06 -5.77
CA LYS A 70 25.06 -39.11 -6.88
C LYS A 70 26.45 -38.53 -7.07
N SER A 71 27.00 -38.57 -8.27
CA SER A 71 28.24 -37.87 -8.61
C SER A 71 27.92 -36.55 -9.30
N PHE A 72 28.69 -35.52 -8.96
CA PHE A 72 28.68 -34.21 -9.57
C PHE A 72 30.11 -33.89 -9.98
N ILE A 73 30.33 -33.57 -11.25
CA ILE A 73 31.64 -33.11 -11.71
C ILE A 73 31.60 -31.59 -11.64
N ILE A 74 32.50 -30.99 -10.86
CA ILE A 74 32.63 -29.54 -10.72
C ILE A 74 33.90 -29.11 -11.46
N PRO A 75 33.81 -28.65 -12.72
CA PRO A 75 34.96 -28.11 -13.41
C PRO A 75 35.43 -26.80 -12.79
N PHE A 76 36.73 -26.64 -12.55
CA PHE A 76 37.32 -25.40 -12.04
C PHE A 76 37.05 -24.21 -12.97
N SER A 77 36.93 -24.44 -14.28
CA SER A 77 36.52 -23.42 -15.24
C SER A 77 35.07 -22.95 -15.08
N SER A 78 34.21 -23.72 -14.41
CA SER A 78 32.82 -23.34 -14.10
C SER A 78 32.67 -22.59 -12.78
N ILE A 79 33.69 -22.65 -11.92
CA ILE A 79 33.72 -21.94 -10.64
C ILE A 79 34.13 -20.49 -10.93
N LYS A 80 33.14 -19.63 -11.20
CA LYS A 80 33.37 -18.19 -11.35
C LYS A 80 33.49 -17.47 -10.00
N SER A 81 32.86 -18.02 -8.97
CA SER A 81 32.83 -17.50 -7.61
C SER A 81 33.74 -18.29 -6.68
N ASN A 82 34.03 -17.74 -5.50
CA ASN A 82 34.85 -18.42 -4.49
C ASN A 82 34.15 -19.59 -3.78
N PHE A 83 32.94 -20.00 -4.19
CA PHE A 83 32.19 -21.12 -3.59
C PHE A 83 31.18 -21.76 -4.55
N THR A 84 30.74 -22.98 -4.26
CA THR A 84 29.64 -23.65 -4.98
C THR A 84 28.54 -24.02 -4.01
N PHE A 85 27.29 -23.67 -4.33
CA PHE A 85 26.14 -24.03 -3.50
C PHE A 85 25.51 -25.34 -3.98
N LEU A 86 25.39 -26.32 -3.08
CA LEU A 86 24.83 -27.64 -3.40
C LEU A 86 23.67 -27.96 -2.47
N ASN A 87 22.47 -28.15 -3.03
CA ASN A 87 21.33 -28.69 -2.29
C ASN A 87 21.38 -30.23 -2.28
N ILE A 88 21.66 -30.81 -1.12
CA ILE A 88 21.81 -32.25 -0.93
C ILE A 88 20.49 -32.96 -0.55
N LYS A 89 19.45 -32.20 -0.18
CA LYS A 89 18.11 -32.69 0.14
C LYS A 89 17.27 -32.73 -1.14
N ASN A 90 17.21 -33.90 -1.78
CA ASN A 90 16.36 -34.10 -2.94
C ASN A 90 14.90 -34.29 -2.49
N GLY A 91 14.02 -33.32 -2.76
CA GLY A 91 12.57 -33.49 -2.67
C GLY A 91 11.85 -32.96 -1.42
N GLU A 92 12.51 -32.22 -0.51
CA GLU A 92 11.87 -31.63 0.69
C GLU A 92 11.54 -30.12 0.53
N GLY A 93 11.44 -29.60 -0.69
CA GLY A 93 11.25 -28.16 -0.94
C GLY A 93 12.51 -27.30 -0.69
N LEU A 94 12.37 -25.97 -0.79
CA LEU A 94 13.42 -25.02 -0.42
C LEU A 94 13.45 -24.85 1.11
N MET A 95 14.63 -24.66 1.68
CA MET A 95 14.76 -24.24 3.08
C MET A 95 14.13 -22.85 3.28
N SER A 96 13.80 -22.47 4.51
CA SER A 96 13.26 -21.14 4.75
C SER A 96 14.23 -20.04 4.34
N PHE A 97 13.72 -18.97 3.71
CA PHE A 97 14.53 -17.82 3.33
C PHE A 97 15.20 -17.15 4.54
N ALA A 98 14.53 -17.14 5.70
CA ALA A 98 15.10 -16.61 6.94
C ALA A 98 16.38 -17.35 7.38
N GLU A 99 16.45 -18.67 7.19
CA GLU A 99 17.65 -19.46 7.45
C GLU A 99 18.74 -19.18 6.41
N PHE A 100 18.37 -19.12 5.13
CA PHE A 100 19.27 -18.75 4.02
C PHE A 100 19.91 -17.37 4.24
N HIS A 101 19.09 -16.35 4.49
CA HIS A 101 19.52 -14.98 4.70
C HIS A 101 20.46 -14.86 5.91
N ALA A 102 20.14 -15.50 7.04
CA ALA A 102 21.00 -15.47 8.22
C ALA A 102 22.33 -16.22 8.00
N PHE A 103 22.31 -17.34 7.28
CA PHE A 103 23.53 -18.08 6.93
C PHE A 103 24.49 -17.21 6.13
N PHE A 104 24.01 -16.61 5.02
CA PHE A 104 24.87 -15.80 4.15
C PHE A 104 25.37 -14.53 4.85
N ASN A 105 24.52 -13.84 5.63
CA ASN A 105 24.98 -12.71 6.45
C ASN A 105 26.10 -13.11 7.43
N SER A 106 25.98 -14.27 8.09
CA SER A 106 27.01 -14.78 9.00
C SER A 106 28.28 -15.22 8.26
N ALA A 107 28.15 -15.88 7.11
CA ALA A 107 29.29 -16.37 6.34
C ALA A 107 30.10 -15.22 5.72
N ILE A 108 29.43 -14.17 5.23
CA ILE A 108 30.07 -12.98 4.66
C ILE A 108 30.73 -12.14 5.76
N SER A 109 30.02 -11.87 6.88
CA SER A 109 30.59 -11.08 8.00
C SER A 109 31.81 -11.75 8.64
N ASN A 110 31.83 -13.09 8.71
CA ASN A 110 32.99 -13.84 9.18
C ASN A 110 34.09 -14.07 8.12
N ARG A 111 33.96 -13.47 6.93
CA ARG A 111 34.90 -13.61 5.79
C ARG A 111 35.14 -15.06 5.38
N LYS A 112 34.11 -15.91 5.52
CA LYS A 112 34.15 -17.33 5.16
C LYS A 112 33.75 -17.56 3.71
N ILE A 113 33.02 -16.61 3.15
CA ILE A 113 32.76 -16.46 1.72
C ILE A 113 33.40 -15.14 1.30
N ASN A 114 34.32 -15.19 0.33
CA ASN A 114 34.95 -14.01 -0.25
C ASN A 114 33.95 -13.33 -1.19
N PHE A 115 33.06 -12.53 -0.61
CA PHE A 115 32.11 -11.66 -1.28
C PHE A 115 32.02 -10.37 -0.48
N SER A 116 32.29 -9.25 -1.13
CA SER A 116 32.25 -7.94 -0.50
C SER A 116 31.71 -6.94 -1.51
N PHE A 117 30.78 -6.11 -1.06
CA PHE A 117 30.30 -4.99 -1.86
C PHE A 117 31.19 -3.76 -1.68
N ASP A 118 32.25 -3.86 -0.88
CA ASP A 118 33.29 -2.84 -0.78
C ASP A 118 34.46 -3.15 -1.74
N SER A 119 34.31 -4.13 -2.64
CA SER A 119 35.33 -4.45 -3.63
C SER A 119 35.41 -3.37 -4.72
N ASN A 120 36.55 -3.32 -5.40
CA ASN A 120 36.77 -2.41 -6.53
C ASN A 120 35.92 -2.80 -7.77
N ASP A 121 35.36 -4.01 -7.82
CA ASP A 121 34.54 -4.51 -8.92
C ASP A 121 33.27 -5.24 -8.40
N GLN A 122 32.38 -4.44 -7.81
CA GLN A 122 31.14 -4.91 -7.19
C GLN A 122 30.24 -5.70 -8.17
N LEU A 123 30.21 -5.30 -9.45
CA LEU A 123 29.34 -5.92 -10.46
C LEU A 123 29.81 -7.35 -10.78
N SER A 124 31.12 -7.54 -10.95
CA SER A 124 31.69 -8.86 -11.15
C SER A 124 31.46 -9.78 -9.95
N ASP A 125 31.62 -9.25 -8.72
CA ASP A 125 31.34 -10.00 -7.50
C ASP A 125 29.87 -10.42 -7.39
N ILE A 126 28.93 -9.54 -7.77
CA ILE A 126 27.50 -9.84 -7.83
C ILE A 126 27.20 -10.92 -8.86
N ASP A 127 27.71 -10.82 -10.10
CA ASP A 127 27.48 -11.84 -11.14
C ASP A 127 28.06 -13.19 -10.72
N CYS A 128 29.26 -13.17 -10.11
CA CYS A 128 29.89 -14.38 -9.57
C CYS A 128 29.03 -15.00 -8.46
N PHE A 129 28.59 -14.22 -7.47
CA PHE A 129 27.72 -14.70 -6.40
C PHE A 129 26.45 -15.34 -6.97
N LEU A 130 25.74 -14.66 -7.86
CA LEU A 130 24.50 -15.16 -8.46
C LEU A 130 24.70 -16.43 -9.29
N SER A 131 25.81 -16.53 -10.03
CA SER A 131 26.15 -17.71 -10.83
C SER A 131 26.38 -18.99 -10.01
N SER A 132 26.53 -18.86 -8.68
CA SER A 132 26.78 -19.98 -7.77
C SER A 132 25.52 -20.77 -7.42
N PHE A 133 24.34 -20.26 -7.79
CA PHE A 133 23.04 -20.83 -7.39
C PHE A 133 22.23 -21.32 -8.59
N ASN A 134 21.48 -22.40 -8.36
CA ASN A 134 20.62 -23.03 -9.38
C ASN A 134 19.12 -22.82 -9.05
N GLU A 135 18.29 -22.75 -10.09
CA GLU A 135 16.82 -22.71 -10.05
C GLU A 135 16.24 -21.80 -8.93
N GLY A 136 15.67 -22.41 -7.88
CA GLY A 136 14.95 -21.70 -6.81
C GLY A 136 15.85 -20.94 -5.84
N TYR A 137 17.09 -21.41 -5.62
CA TYR A 137 18.03 -20.68 -4.75
C TYR A 137 18.62 -19.45 -5.44
N LEU A 138 18.54 -19.35 -6.76
CA LEU A 138 18.87 -18.11 -7.48
C LEU A 138 17.90 -16.99 -7.11
N VAL A 139 16.60 -17.29 -6.99
CA VAL A 139 15.59 -16.33 -6.49
C VAL A 139 15.94 -15.88 -5.07
N TYR A 140 16.34 -16.80 -4.20
CA TYR A 140 16.78 -16.47 -2.84
C TYR A 140 18.04 -15.60 -2.86
N ALA A 141 19.01 -15.89 -3.72
CA ALA A 141 20.21 -15.08 -3.85
C ALA A 141 19.89 -13.64 -4.30
N LEU A 142 18.96 -13.48 -5.25
CA LEU A 142 18.51 -12.15 -5.71
C LEU A 142 17.79 -11.36 -4.62
N ILE A 143 16.86 -12.00 -3.89
CA ILE A 143 16.19 -11.36 -2.74
C ILE A 143 17.20 -11.06 -1.63
N PHE A 144 18.19 -11.93 -1.41
CA PHE A 144 19.23 -11.69 -0.43
C PHE A 144 20.03 -10.43 -0.75
N ILE A 145 20.42 -10.21 -2.02
CA ILE A 145 21.13 -9.00 -2.46
C ILE A 145 20.27 -7.76 -2.23
N SER A 146 18.97 -7.78 -2.58
CA SER A 146 18.11 -6.61 -2.40
C SER A 146 17.94 -6.20 -0.93
N CYS A 147 18.14 -7.13 0.00
CA CYS A 147 17.99 -6.87 1.44
C CYS A 147 19.23 -6.22 2.08
N GLN A 148 20.31 -6.07 1.33
CA GLN A 148 21.57 -5.57 1.87
C GLN A 148 21.57 -4.04 1.98
N PRO A 149 22.24 -3.46 2.99
CA PRO A 149 22.22 -2.02 3.26
C PRO A 149 23.20 -1.26 2.36
N TRP A 150 23.15 -1.47 1.04
CA TRP A 150 23.94 -0.69 0.08
C TRP A 150 23.07 0.23 -0.74
N TYR A 151 23.36 1.50 -0.57
CA TYR A 151 22.70 2.60 -1.24
C TYR A 151 22.73 2.46 -2.78
N SER A 152 23.87 2.04 -3.35
CA SER A 152 24.06 1.92 -4.80
C SER A 152 23.13 0.91 -5.48
N LEU A 153 22.58 -0.08 -4.75
CA LEU A 153 21.64 -1.05 -5.31
C LEU A 153 20.31 -0.41 -5.71
N PHE A 154 19.92 0.67 -5.05
CA PHE A 154 18.66 1.38 -5.26
C PHE A 154 18.83 2.65 -6.09
N HIS A 155 19.91 2.70 -6.88
CA HIS A 155 20.12 3.69 -7.92
C HIS A 155 20.40 2.97 -9.23
N PHE A 156 19.77 3.44 -10.30
CA PHE A 156 19.94 2.84 -11.62
C PHE A 156 21.42 2.72 -11.99
N ASN A 157 21.82 1.52 -12.38
CA ASN A 157 23.14 1.22 -12.89
C ASN A 157 23.00 0.28 -14.09
N GLU A 158 23.47 0.70 -15.26
CA GLU A 158 23.32 -0.07 -16.51
C GLU A 158 23.92 -1.48 -16.41
N GLY A 159 25.08 -1.62 -15.77
CA GLY A 159 25.75 -2.91 -15.59
C GLY A 159 24.96 -3.85 -14.65
N LEU A 160 24.48 -3.32 -13.52
CA LEU A 160 23.65 -4.08 -12.58
C LEU A 160 22.30 -4.47 -13.20
N SER A 161 21.69 -3.55 -13.95
CA SER A 161 20.47 -3.77 -14.72
C SER A 161 20.66 -4.92 -15.73
N GLY A 162 21.78 -4.93 -16.47
CA GLY A 162 22.12 -6.01 -17.39
C GLY A 162 22.28 -7.38 -16.70
N ILE A 163 22.94 -7.41 -15.55
CA ILE A 163 23.07 -8.64 -14.72
C ILE A 163 21.69 -9.11 -14.25
N LEU A 164 20.88 -8.18 -13.73
CA LEU A 164 19.55 -8.51 -13.21
C LEU A 164 18.62 -9.02 -14.30
N PHE A 165 18.59 -8.37 -15.47
CA PHE A 165 17.82 -8.80 -16.63
C PHE A 165 18.20 -10.22 -17.06
N LYS A 166 19.50 -10.52 -17.17
CA LYS A 166 20.02 -11.86 -17.53
C LYS A 166 19.46 -12.96 -16.63
N TYR A 167 19.48 -12.78 -15.31
CA TYR A 167 19.01 -13.81 -14.38
C TYR A 167 17.47 -13.85 -14.26
N LEU A 168 16.81 -12.70 -14.19
CA LEU A 168 15.35 -12.65 -14.06
C LEU A 168 14.61 -13.12 -15.31
N LYS A 169 15.13 -12.82 -16.50
CA LYS A 169 14.56 -13.36 -17.76
C LYS A 169 14.49 -14.89 -17.71
N ASN A 170 15.55 -15.55 -17.27
CA ASN A 170 15.58 -17.01 -17.13
C ASN A 170 14.61 -17.52 -16.06
N ILE A 171 14.53 -16.84 -14.91
CA ILE A 171 13.59 -17.19 -13.83
C ILE A 171 12.14 -17.06 -14.31
N LEU A 172 11.80 -15.99 -15.04
CA LEU A 172 10.47 -15.80 -15.62
C LEU A 172 10.09 -16.97 -16.51
N PHE A 173 10.93 -17.36 -17.48
CA PHE A 173 10.63 -18.55 -18.31
C PHE A 173 10.45 -19.84 -17.52
N LEU A 174 11.22 -19.98 -16.43
CA LEU A 174 11.14 -21.18 -15.59
C LEU A 174 9.86 -21.23 -14.76
N TYR A 175 9.30 -20.09 -14.33
CA TYR A 175 8.24 -20.07 -13.32
C TYR A 175 6.92 -19.45 -13.78
N PHE A 176 6.88 -18.71 -14.90
CA PHE A 176 5.68 -17.99 -15.35
C PHE A 176 4.48 -18.91 -15.59
N PHE A 177 4.67 -20.01 -16.34
CA PHE A 177 3.63 -21.03 -16.57
C PHE A 177 3.73 -22.24 -15.65
N LYS A 178 4.83 -22.39 -14.90
CA LYS A 178 5.21 -23.67 -14.28
C LYS A 178 4.38 -23.99 -13.03
N ARG A 179 3.66 -25.10 -13.11
CA ARG A 179 3.09 -25.84 -11.97
C ARG A 179 3.97 -27.08 -11.75
N LYS A 180 4.92 -27.07 -10.80
CA LYS A 180 5.79 -28.25 -10.54
C LYS A 180 4.97 -29.35 -9.86
N THR A 181 5.18 -30.62 -10.22
CA THR A 181 4.59 -31.79 -9.55
C THR A 181 5.47 -32.28 -8.40
N GLU A 182 4.91 -32.51 -7.22
CA GLU A 182 5.48 -33.30 -6.12
C GLU A 182 4.60 -34.51 -5.82
N LEU A 183 5.16 -35.61 -5.34
CA LEU A 183 4.42 -36.83 -4.98
C LEU A 183 3.78 -36.66 -3.58
N GLU A 184 2.46 -36.82 -3.43
CA GLU A 184 1.83 -36.81 -2.10
C GLU A 184 2.42 -37.90 -1.18
N THR A 185 2.75 -37.54 0.07
CA THR A 185 3.01 -38.54 1.10
C THR A 185 1.67 -39.08 1.62
N PRO A 186 1.38 -40.39 1.51
CA PRO A 186 0.09 -40.91 1.90
C PRO A 186 -0.15 -40.78 3.41
N ASN A 187 -1.35 -40.35 3.78
CA ASN A 187 -1.76 -40.27 5.19
C ASN A 187 -2.15 -41.66 5.69
N PHE A 188 -1.16 -42.39 6.23
CA PHE A 188 -1.32 -43.77 6.73
C PHE A 188 -2.34 -43.94 7.87
N LYS A 189 -2.82 -42.85 8.50
CA LYS A 189 -3.84 -42.94 9.57
C LYS A 189 -5.25 -43.29 9.07
N LYS A 190 -5.50 -43.28 7.74
CA LYS A 190 -6.82 -43.53 7.15
C LYS A 190 -6.97 -44.89 6.43
N PHE A 191 -5.93 -45.72 6.38
CA PHE A 191 -5.99 -47.02 5.70
C PHE A 191 -6.29 -48.16 6.67
N SER A 192 -7.37 -48.92 6.43
CA SER A 192 -7.80 -50.05 7.26
C SER A 192 -7.47 -51.44 6.70
N CYS A 193 -6.90 -51.56 5.49
CA CYS A 193 -6.61 -52.86 4.87
C CYS A 193 -5.24 -52.92 4.15
N GLN A 194 -4.58 -54.08 4.22
CA GLN A 194 -3.23 -54.35 3.71
C GLN A 194 -3.12 -54.57 2.18
N THR A 195 -4.15 -54.28 1.38
CA THR A 195 -4.17 -54.61 -0.07
C THR A 195 -4.47 -53.45 -1.02
N ASP A 196 -4.63 -52.22 -0.53
CA ASP A 196 -4.89 -51.08 -1.41
C ASP A 196 -3.58 -50.55 -2.02
N ILE A 197 -3.45 -50.66 -3.35
CA ILE A 197 -2.35 -50.05 -4.10
C ILE A 197 -2.49 -48.53 -3.99
N CYS A 198 -1.61 -47.90 -3.19
CA CYS A 198 -1.56 -46.46 -3.04
C CYS A 198 -1.04 -45.81 -4.33
N VAL A 199 -1.94 -45.34 -5.18
CA VAL A 199 -1.57 -44.46 -6.31
C VAL A 199 -1.28 -43.09 -5.73
N ILE A 200 0.00 -42.79 -5.51
CA ILE A 200 0.45 -41.44 -5.14
C ILE A 200 0.12 -40.51 -6.30
N LYS A 201 -0.88 -39.64 -6.12
CA LYS A 201 -1.16 -38.59 -7.09
C LYS A 201 -0.12 -37.49 -6.91
N PRO A 202 0.51 -37.01 -7.99
CA PRO A 202 1.36 -35.84 -7.89
C PRO A 202 0.49 -34.61 -7.53
N ARG A 203 0.80 -33.95 -6.40
CA ARG A 203 0.30 -32.63 -6.04
C ARG A 203 1.13 -31.57 -6.75
N PHE A 204 0.48 -30.60 -7.38
CA PHE A 204 1.18 -29.47 -7.98
C PHE A 204 1.56 -28.46 -6.89
N ILE A 205 2.85 -28.10 -6.80
CA ILE A 205 3.32 -26.93 -6.05
C ILE A 205 3.49 -25.78 -7.04
N SER A 206 2.74 -24.72 -6.79
CA SER A 206 2.83 -23.46 -7.52
C SER A 206 4.09 -22.69 -7.12
N ALA A 207 4.63 -21.83 -8.00
CA ALA A 207 5.76 -20.97 -7.65
C ALA A 207 5.53 -20.11 -6.38
N PRO A 208 4.33 -19.54 -6.14
CA PRO A 208 4.01 -18.83 -4.90
C PRO A 208 4.18 -19.69 -3.64
N GLU A 209 3.71 -20.95 -3.67
CA GLU A 209 3.89 -21.87 -2.54
C GLU A 209 5.37 -22.17 -2.30
N LEU A 210 6.15 -22.35 -3.38
CA LEU A 210 7.60 -22.60 -3.31
C LEU A 210 8.37 -21.44 -2.67
N PHE A 211 7.94 -20.20 -2.91
CA PHE A 211 8.60 -18.99 -2.42
C PHE A 211 7.89 -18.31 -1.25
N SER A 212 6.90 -18.97 -0.64
CA SER A 212 6.11 -18.44 0.49
C SER A 212 6.97 -17.95 1.65
N SER A 213 8.10 -18.60 1.94
CA SER A 213 9.00 -18.16 3.03
C SER A 213 9.70 -16.82 2.76
N CYS A 214 9.65 -16.30 1.53
CA CYS A 214 10.20 -15.01 1.14
C CYS A 214 9.24 -13.84 1.35
N GLU A 215 7.95 -14.07 1.62
CA GLU A 215 6.89 -13.04 1.59
C GLU A 215 7.29 -11.71 2.25
N ALA A 216 7.90 -11.77 3.44
CA ALA A 216 8.34 -10.57 4.14
C ALA A 216 9.38 -9.72 3.37
N PHE A 217 10.14 -10.27 2.42
CA PHE A 217 11.26 -9.62 1.73
C PHE A 217 10.95 -9.29 0.27
N VAL A 218 9.82 -9.75 -0.24
CA VAL A 218 9.47 -9.67 -1.67
C VAL A 218 9.31 -8.23 -2.14
N ASP A 219 8.68 -7.35 -1.36
CA ASP A 219 8.55 -5.95 -1.75
C ASP A 219 9.90 -5.24 -1.87
N THR A 220 10.86 -5.54 -0.98
CA THR A 220 12.21 -4.97 -1.06
C THR A 220 12.90 -5.41 -2.34
N PHE A 221 12.68 -6.66 -2.74
CA PHE A 221 13.13 -7.17 -4.01
C PHE A 221 12.42 -6.50 -5.19
N PHE A 222 11.11 -6.24 -5.13
CA PHE A 222 10.41 -5.50 -6.18
C PHE A 222 10.85 -4.04 -6.28
N ALA A 223 11.12 -3.36 -5.16
CA ALA A 223 11.72 -2.03 -5.17
C ALA A 223 13.08 -2.05 -5.87
N PHE A 224 13.93 -3.03 -5.56
CA PHE A 224 15.21 -3.21 -6.25
C PHE A 224 15.03 -3.44 -7.77
N VAL A 225 14.11 -4.32 -8.17
CA VAL A 225 13.80 -4.58 -9.59
C VAL A 225 13.24 -3.32 -10.26
N ARG A 226 12.38 -2.57 -9.59
CA ARG A 226 11.76 -1.34 -10.11
C ARG A 226 12.82 -0.29 -10.43
N GLU A 227 13.79 -0.09 -9.53
CA GLU A 227 14.87 0.88 -9.77
C GLU A 227 15.82 0.47 -10.89
N GLN A 228 16.03 -0.82 -11.12
CA GLN A 228 16.98 -1.30 -12.13
C GLN A 228 16.34 -1.57 -13.50
N LEU A 229 15.09 -2.04 -13.53
CA LEU A 229 14.41 -2.55 -14.73
C LEU A 229 13.04 -1.92 -14.99
N GLY A 230 12.55 -1.05 -14.10
CA GLY A 230 11.28 -0.35 -14.25
C GLY A 230 10.06 -1.10 -13.67
N SER A 231 8.97 -0.35 -13.45
CA SER A 231 7.76 -0.84 -12.79
C SER A 231 7.07 -1.99 -13.53
N GLY A 232 7.01 -1.96 -14.87
CA GLY A 232 6.41 -3.05 -15.63
C GLY A 232 7.18 -4.38 -15.52
N PHE A 233 8.50 -4.32 -15.41
CA PHE A 233 9.30 -5.52 -15.18
C PHE A 233 9.12 -6.05 -13.75
N ALA A 234 9.07 -5.15 -12.76
CA ALA A 234 8.77 -5.54 -11.38
C ALA A 234 7.39 -6.24 -11.27
N PHE A 235 6.38 -5.74 -12.00
CA PHE A 235 5.08 -6.40 -12.09
C PHE A 235 5.18 -7.80 -12.72
N LEU A 236 5.89 -7.95 -13.84
CA LEU A 236 6.13 -9.27 -14.45
C LEU A 236 6.76 -10.25 -13.46
N VAL A 237 7.77 -9.82 -12.71
CA VAL A 237 8.42 -10.66 -11.69
C VAL A 237 7.48 -10.99 -10.54
N SER A 238 6.56 -10.09 -10.19
CA SER A 238 5.57 -10.32 -9.12
C SER A 238 4.63 -11.50 -9.42
N THR A 239 4.41 -11.81 -10.69
CA THR A 239 3.59 -12.96 -11.10
C THR A 239 4.13 -14.30 -10.60
N ILE A 240 5.45 -14.40 -10.33
CA ILE A 240 6.08 -15.61 -9.78
C ILE A 240 5.64 -15.85 -8.32
N PHE A 241 5.39 -14.79 -7.58
CA PHE A 241 5.06 -14.83 -6.15
C PHE A 241 3.55 -14.83 -5.89
N THR A 242 2.76 -14.75 -6.94
CA THR A 242 1.31 -14.54 -6.85
C THR A 242 0.55 -15.67 -7.54
N SER A 243 -0.43 -16.29 -6.87
CA SER A 243 -1.13 -17.45 -7.45
C SER A 243 -2.29 -17.04 -8.36
N ILE A 244 -2.51 -17.76 -9.46
CA ILE A 244 -3.66 -17.59 -10.36
C ILE A 244 -4.99 -17.81 -9.61
N ASN A 245 -5.02 -18.71 -8.61
CA ASN A 245 -6.20 -18.89 -7.77
C ASN A 245 -6.43 -17.69 -6.86
N ALA A 246 -5.38 -16.98 -6.43
CA ALA A 246 -5.53 -15.71 -5.74
C ALA A 246 -6.10 -14.65 -6.67
N ILE A 247 -5.69 -14.58 -7.95
CA ILE A 247 -6.34 -13.70 -8.96
C ILE A 247 -7.85 -13.99 -9.03
N HIS A 248 -8.24 -15.25 -9.24
CA HIS A 248 -9.67 -15.62 -9.32
C HIS A 248 -10.45 -15.55 -7.98
N GLN A 249 -9.82 -15.77 -6.82
CA GLN A 249 -10.48 -15.67 -5.51
C GLN A 249 -10.61 -14.22 -5.03
N ILE A 250 -9.59 -13.38 -5.28
CA ILE A 250 -9.63 -11.93 -5.03
C ILE A 250 -10.71 -11.27 -5.89
N MET A 251 -11.05 -11.84 -7.04
CA MET A 251 -12.07 -11.32 -7.97
C MET A 251 -13.51 -11.78 -7.67
N ASN A 252 -13.72 -12.75 -6.78
CA ASN A 252 -15.05 -13.26 -6.42
C ASN A 252 -15.48 -12.89 -5.00
N ASP A 253 -14.68 -12.10 -4.28
CA ASP A 253 -15.04 -11.64 -2.93
C ASP A 253 -15.85 -10.34 -3.06
N ASP A 254 -17.16 -10.42 -2.80
CA ASP A 254 -18.10 -9.28 -2.79
C ASP A 254 -17.76 -8.21 -1.73
N ASN A 255 -16.75 -8.47 -0.89
CA ASN A 255 -16.16 -7.45 -0.05
C ASN A 255 -15.29 -6.53 -0.90
N HIS A 256 -15.82 -5.35 -1.20
CA HIS A 256 -15.19 -4.21 -1.89
C HIS A 256 -13.86 -3.68 -1.29
N ASN A 257 -13.00 -4.50 -0.67
CA ASN A 257 -11.93 -4.03 0.20
C ASN A 257 -10.55 -4.70 0.13
N ASP A 258 -10.28 -5.68 -0.74
CA ASP A 258 -8.92 -6.25 -0.84
C ASP A 258 -8.50 -6.61 -2.28
N PHE A 259 -8.25 -5.60 -3.12
CA PHE A 259 -7.82 -5.71 -4.52
C PHE A 259 -6.30 -5.91 -4.70
N GLN A 260 -5.66 -6.73 -3.86
CA GLN A 260 -4.20 -6.69 -3.62
C GLN A 260 -3.24 -7.00 -4.81
N LEU A 261 -3.76 -7.50 -5.94
CA LEU A 261 -2.94 -7.98 -7.06
C LEU A 261 -2.65 -6.89 -8.12
N PHE A 262 -3.62 -6.00 -8.33
CA PHE A 262 -3.55 -4.96 -9.37
C PHE A 262 -3.26 -3.56 -8.82
N ASP A 263 -3.26 -3.36 -7.51
CA ASP A 263 -2.80 -2.10 -6.88
C ASP A 263 -1.28 -1.86 -7.09
N SER A 264 -0.57 -2.88 -7.59
CA SER A 264 0.82 -2.81 -8.05
C SER A 264 0.99 -2.67 -9.56
N ALA A 265 -0.12 -2.62 -10.32
CA ALA A 265 -0.06 -2.43 -11.77
C ALA A 265 0.73 -1.13 -12.05
N PRO A 266 1.71 -1.18 -12.95
CA PRO A 266 2.49 0.00 -13.25
C PRO A 266 1.59 1.09 -13.88
N PRO A 267 1.97 2.37 -13.72
CA PRO A 267 1.33 3.46 -14.43
C PRO A 267 1.34 3.23 -15.95
N LEU A 268 0.53 3.98 -16.68
CA LEU A 268 0.45 3.92 -18.16
C LEU A 268 1.76 4.31 -18.86
N THR A 269 2.70 4.89 -18.13
CA THR A 269 4.04 5.29 -18.58
C THR A 269 5.09 4.84 -17.55
N TYR A 270 6.14 4.17 -18.01
CA TYR A 270 7.31 3.82 -17.20
C TYR A 270 8.51 3.46 -18.11
N GLU A 271 9.71 3.41 -17.54
CA GLU A 271 10.97 3.18 -18.27
C GLU A 271 11.16 1.72 -18.74
N ASN A 272 12.04 1.48 -19.71
CA ASN A 272 12.48 0.13 -20.14
C ASN A 272 11.40 -0.80 -20.76
N SER A 273 10.40 -0.25 -21.46
CA SER A 273 9.35 -1.04 -22.15
C SER A 273 9.86 -2.02 -23.23
N THR A 274 11.07 -1.82 -23.76
CA THR A 274 11.68 -2.68 -24.79
C THR A 274 12.04 -4.08 -24.28
N HIS A 275 12.48 -4.20 -23.02
CA HIS A 275 12.76 -5.49 -22.39
C HIS A 275 11.50 -6.34 -22.23
N ILE A 276 10.37 -5.68 -21.96
CA ILE A 276 9.06 -6.29 -21.78
C ILE A 276 8.57 -6.89 -23.09
N ASP A 277 8.72 -6.17 -24.21
CA ASP A 277 8.33 -6.67 -25.54
C ASP A 277 9.04 -8.00 -25.89
N SER A 278 10.36 -8.09 -25.62
CA SER A 278 11.12 -9.34 -25.86
C SER A 278 10.62 -10.49 -24.99
N ILE A 279 10.33 -10.24 -23.71
CA ILE A 279 9.87 -11.29 -22.80
C ILE A 279 8.49 -11.81 -23.21
N PHE A 280 7.56 -10.92 -23.56
CA PHE A 280 6.24 -11.36 -24.02
C PHE A 280 6.30 -12.15 -25.31
N SER A 281 7.14 -11.76 -26.26
CA SER A 281 7.34 -12.53 -27.50
C SER A 281 7.79 -13.96 -27.20
N ASP A 282 8.77 -14.11 -26.30
CA ASP A 282 9.30 -15.42 -25.93
C ASP A 282 8.28 -16.24 -25.10
N LEU A 283 7.56 -15.61 -24.16
CA LEU A 283 6.52 -16.26 -23.34
C LEU A 283 5.33 -16.72 -24.20
N PHE A 284 4.90 -15.89 -25.15
CA PHE A 284 3.82 -16.22 -26.08
C PHE A 284 4.19 -17.45 -26.93
N ALA A 285 5.46 -17.59 -27.33
CA ALA A 285 5.92 -18.73 -28.11
C ALA A 285 5.89 -20.07 -27.36
N ILE A 286 5.92 -20.05 -26.03
CA ILE A 286 5.90 -21.27 -25.19
C ILE A 286 4.55 -21.56 -24.53
N ALA A 287 3.58 -20.65 -24.63
CA ALA A 287 2.23 -20.85 -24.10
C ALA A 287 1.51 -21.99 -24.83
N GLN A 288 0.83 -22.88 -24.09
CA GLN A 288 0.25 -24.11 -24.65
C GLN A 288 -1.26 -24.23 -24.39
N THR A 289 -1.74 -23.75 -23.24
CA THR A 289 -3.14 -23.92 -22.83
C THR A 289 -3.93 -22.62 -22.91
N GLU A 290 -5.25 -22.70 -22.99
CA GLU A 290 -6.15 -21.53 -22.94
C GLU A 290 -5.87 -20.65 -21.72
N LYS A 291 -5.67 -21.28 -20.55
CA LYS A 291 -5.33 -20.57 -19.30
C LYS A 291 -3.98 -19.86 -19.36
N ASP A 292 -3.02 -20.40 -20.11
CA ASP A 292 -1.71 -19.74 -20.30
C ASP A 292 -1.88 -18.47 -21.12
N PHE A 293 -2.66 -18.52 -22.21
CA PHE A 293 -2.94 -17.35 -23.06
C PHE A 293 -3.77 -16.30 -22.33
N GLU A 294 -4.77 -16.71 -21.56
CA GLU A 294 -5.58 -15.81 -20.74
C GLU A 294 -4.72 -15.09 -19.68
N PHE A 295 -3.91 -15.85 -18.94
CA PHE A 295 -3.00 -15.28 -17.94
C PHE A 295 -1.96 -14.33 -18.55
N LEU A 296 -1.38 -14.71 -19.70
CA LEU A 296 -0.43 -13.89 -20.42
C LEU A 296 -1.09 -12.60 -20.94
N TYR A 297 -2.34 -12.67 -21.39
CA TYR A 297 -3.13 -11.51 -21.84
C TYR A 297 -3.39 -10.52 -20.70
N PHE A 298 -3.87 -10.99 -19.54
CA PHE A 298 -4.08 -10.12 -18.37
C PHE A 298 -2.78 -9.49 -17.88
N THR A 299 -1.70 -10.27 -17.87
CA THR A 299 -0.38 -9.78 -17.49
C THR A 299 0.12 -8.71 -18.46
N TRP A 300 -0.04 -8.94 -19.77
CA TRP A 300 0.31 -7.96 -20.79
C TRP A 300 -0.51 -6.68 -20.67
N LEU A 301 -1.83 -6.79 -20.49
CA LEU A 301 -2.72 -5.64 -20.33
C LEU A 301 -2.36 -4.80 -19.09
N SER A 302 -1.89 -5.45 -18.03
CA SER A 302 -1.45 -4.80 -16.79
C SER A 302 -0.21 -3.94 -16.98
N VAL A 303 0.67 -4.30 -17.92
CA VAL A 303 1.96 -3.60 -18.12
C VAL A 303 2.04 -2.84 -19.44
N CYS A 304 1.16 -3.05 -20.41
CA CYS A 304 1.31 -2.45 -21.73
C CYS A 304 1.23 -0.91 -21.68
N THR A 305 2.13 -0.22 -22.36
CA THR A 305 2.15 1.25 -22.45
C THR A 305 2.00 1.69 -23.91
N PRO A 306 1.80 2.99 -24.19
CA PRO A 306 1.87 3.51 -25.57
C PRO A 306 3.22 3.22 -26.24
N SER A 307 4.31 3.08 -25.49
CA SER A 307 5.65 2.79 -26.02
C SER A 307 5.92 1.29 -26.27
N THR A 308 5.08 0.38 -25.75
CA THR A 308 5.21 -1.07 -26.03
C THR A 308 4.89 -1.39 -27.48
N LYS A 309 5.82 -2.09 -28.13
CA LYS A 309 5.72 -2.49 -29.54
C LYS A 309 5.11 -3.88 -29.72
N PHE A 310 5.17 -4.74 -28.71
CA PHE A 310 4.58 -6.06 -28.76
C PHE A 310 3.04 -5.94 -28.81
N GLN A 311 2.44 -6.50 -29.85
CA GLN A 311 0.99 -6.57 -30.03
C GLN A 311 0.50 -7.95 -29.69
N PHE A 312 -0.29 -8.07 -28.61
CA PHE A 312 -0.89 -9.33 -28.21
C PHE A 312 -2.12 -9.60 -29.08
N LYS A 313 -2.09 -10.67 -29.87
CA LYS A 313 -3.28 -11.17 -30.58
C LYS A 313 -3.82 -12.36 -29.82
N LEU A 314 -4.96 -12.14 -29.15
CA LEU A 314 -5.61 -13.20 -28.40
C LEU A 314 -6.08 -14.31 -29.36
N PRO A 315 -5.78 -15.59 -29.10
CA PRO A 315 -6.29 -16.68 -29.92
C PRO A 315 -7.82 -16.77 -29.85
N ASN A 316 -8.48 -17.06 -30.98
CA ASN A 316 -9.96 -17.08 -31.09
C ASN A 316 -10.68 -18.04 -30.12
N PHE A 317 -9.96 -19.01 -29.54
CA PHE A 317 -10.54 -19.97 -28.58
C PHE A 317 -10.47 -19.48 -27.13
N VAL A 318 -9.82 -18.34 -26.86
CA VAL A 318 -9.72 -17.74 -25.53
C VAL A 318 -10.76 -16.62 -25.44
N ASN A 319 -11.64 -16.70 -24.45
CA ASN A 319 -12.58 -15.63 -24.14
C ASN A 319 -12.25 -15.06 -22.75
N PRO A 320 -11.53 -13.93 -22.66
CA PRO A 320 -11.05 -13.40 -21.39
C PRO A 320 -12.21 -12.79 -20.61
N SER A 321 -12.21 -12.96 -19.29
CA SER A 321 -13.21 -12.28 -18.44
C SER A 321 -13.10 -10.76 -18.57
N LEU A 322 -14.14 -10.13 -19.10
CA LEU A 322 -14.24 -8.67 -19.25
C LEU A 322 -14.27 -7.94 -17.89
N GLU A 323 -14.66 -8.62 -16.82
CA GLU A 323 -14.58 -8.11 -15.44
C GLU A 323 -13.13 -7.91 -15.01
N ILE A 324 -12.28 -8.88 -15.31
CA ILE A 324 -10.85 -8.81 -15.03
C ILE A 324 -10.21 -7.68 -15.82
N VAL A 325 -10.55 -7.57 -17.11
CA VAL A 325 -10.10 -6.48 -17.99
C VAL A 325 -10.50 -5.12 -17.41
N THR A 326 -11.76 -4.98 -17.00
CA THR A 326 -12.29 -3.75 -16.40
C THR A 326 -11.54 -3.39 -15.13
N ASN A 327 -11.28 -4.35 -14.24
CA ASN A 327 -10.56 -4.11 -13.00
C ASN A 327 -9.08 -3.75 -13.23
N ILE A 328 -8.43 -4.33 -14.23
CA ILE A 328 -7.07 -3.92 -14.65
C ILE A 328 -7.08 -2.46 -15.11
N ILE A 329 -8.04 -2.08 -15.96
CA ILE A 329 -8.18 -0.69 -16.43
C ILE A 329 -8.37 0.25 -15.25
N LYS A 330 -9.31 -0.05 -14.34
CA LYS A 330 -9.56 0.75 -13.13
C LYS A 330 -8.29 0.96 -12.32
N ALA A 331 -7.58 -0.13 -11.98
CA ALA A 331 -6.37 -0.06 -11.17
C ALA A 331 -5.30 0.82 -11.81
N ARG A 332 -5.09 0.69 -13.13
CA ARG A 332 -4.12 1.51 -13.87
C ARG A 332 -4.51 2.98 -13.93
N LEU A 333 -5.79 3.30 -14.09
CA LEU A 333 -6.28 4.68 -14.07
C LEU A 333 -6.09 5.33 -12.70
N LEU A 334 -6.20 4.58 -11.61
CA LEU A 334 -6.02 5.10 -10.24
C LEU A 334 -4.58 5.54 -9.93
N VAL A 335 -3.59 4.88 -10.54
CA VAL A 335 -2.16 5.07 -10.22
C VAL A 335 -1.36 5.79 -11.32
N SER A 336 -2.00 6.15 -12.44
CA SER A 336 -1.33 6.86 -13.55
C SER A 336 -1.41 8.36 -13.39
N GLU A 337 -0.41 9.10 -13.86
CA GLU A 337 -0.52 10.57 -13.96
C GLU A 337 -1.49 10.97 -15.07
N VAL A 338 -2.21 12.08 -14.87
CA VAL A 338 -3.18 12.61 -15.85
C VAL A 338 -2.43 13.08 -17.10
N SER A 339 -2.50 12.30 -18.17
CA SER A 339 -1.95 12.67 -19.48
C SER A 339 -2.89 12.19 -20.60
N LEU A 340 -3.46 13.15 -21.34
CA LEU A 340 -4.56 12.95 -22.27
C LEU A 340 -4.20 12.05 -23.47
N GLU A 341 -2.93 12.05 -23.89
CA GLU A 341 -2.48 11.41 -25.13
C GLU A 341 -2.24 9.89 -25.01
N ASN A 342 -2.11 9.37 -23.79
CA ASN A 342 -1.64 8.00 -23.54
C ASN A 342 -2.76 6.93 -23.54
N LEU A 343 -4.00 7.31 -23.24
CA LEU A 343 -5.10 6.36 -23.08
C LEU A 343 -5.64 5.83 -24.43
N GLN A 344 -5.94 6.75 -25.35
CA GLN A 344 -6.54 6.46 -26.65
C GLN A 344 -5.56 5.76 -27.61
N ASN A 345 -4.34 6.27 -27.69
CA ASN A 345 -3.32 5.73 -28.60
C ASN A 345 -2.67 4.44 -28.05
N GLY A 346 -2.86 4.12 -26.77
CA GLY A 346 -2.14 3.07 -26.05
C GLY A 346 -2.99 1.86 -25.65
N LEU A 347 -3.82 2.02 -24.61
CA LEU A 347 -4.46 0.90 -23.91
C LEU A 347 -5.71 0.39 -24.64
N PHE A 348 -6.66 1.27 -24.95
CA PHE A 348 -7.96 0.86 -25.51
C PHE A 348 -7.86 0.37 -26.95
N SER A 349 -6.97 0.96 -27.76
CA SER A 349 -6.71 0.50 -29.14
C SER A 349 -6.20 -0.95 -29.21
N LYS A 350 -5.73 -1.49 -28.08
CA LYS A 350 -5.14 -2.82 -27.93
C LYS A 350 -6.11 -3.86 -27.35
N ILE A 351 -7.32 -3.47 -26.96
CA ILE A 351 -8.33 -4.37 -26.37
C ILE A 351 -9.27 -4.90 -27.47
N GLN A 352 -9.57 -6.20 -27.44
CA GLN A 352 -10.58 -6.82 -28.31
C GLN A 352 -11.97 -6.67 -27.66
N ASN A 353 -13.05 -6.68 -28.46
CA ASN A 353 -14.44 -6.53 -28.00
C ASN A 353 -14.70 -5.24 -27.20
N LEU A 354 -14.23 -4.09 -27.71
CA LEU A 354 -14.45 -2.78 -27.10
C LEU A 354 -15.93 -2.44 -26.84
N ASP A 355 -16.84 -2.90 -27.70
CA ASP A 355 -18.28 -2.67 -27.55
C ASP A 355 -18.83 -3.37 -26.29
N GLU A 356 -18.52 -4.66 -26.10
CA GLU A 356 -18.93 -5.43 -24.92
C GLU A 356 -18.29 -4.87 -23.63
N LEU A 357 -17.04 -4.41 -23.71
CA LEU A 357 -16.37 -3.73 -22.59
C LEU A 357 -17.08 -2.42 -22.24
N THR A 358 -17.56 -1.67 -23.23
CA THR A 358 -18.30 -0.42 -23.01
C THR A 358 -19.61 -0.69 -22.28
N ASP A 359 -20.35 -1.73 -22.69
CA ASP A 359 -21.56 -2.19 -22.01
C ASP A 359 -21.28 -2.65 -20.57
N GLN A 360 -20.13 -3.28 -20.34
CA GLN A 360 -19.74 -3.69 -19.01
C GLN A 360 -19.36 -2.49 -18.10
N ILE A 361 -18.65 -1.51 -18.65
CA ILE A 361 -18.28 -0.30 -17.91
C ILE A 361 -19.54 0.50 -17.53
N SER A 362 -20.55 0.56 -18.39
CA SER A 362 -21.79 1.27 -18.09
C SER A 362 -22.69 0.54 -17.09
N ASN A 363 -22.78 -0.80 -17.17
CA ASN A 363 -23.75 -1.58 -16.39
C ASN A 363 -23.24 -2.11 -15.02
N ASN A 364 -21.93 -2.32 -14.83
CA ASN A 364 -21.39 -3.02 -13.64
C ASN A 364 -20.76 -2.08 -12.57
N ASP A 365 -21.41 -0.95 -12.24
CA ASP A 365 -20.92 0.00 -11.23
C ASP A 365 -19.43 0.35 -11.42
N CYS A 366 -18.98 0.49 -12.67
CA CYS A 366 -17.59 0.71 -12.97
C CYS A 366 -17.17 2.13 -12.57
N PHE A 367 -16.23 2.22 -11.63
CA PHE A 367 -15.62 3.49 -11.28
C PHE A 367 -14.60 3.94 -12.33
N ILE A 368 -14.85 5.06 -12.99
CA ILE A 368 -13.87 5.79 -13.78
C ILE A 368 -13.53 7.09 -13.06
N PRO A 369 -12.24 7.39 -12.81
CA PRO A 369 -11.85 8.71 -12.30
C PRO A 369 -12.39 9.87 -13.16
N PHE A 370 -12.92 10.92 -12.52
CA PHE A 370 -13.51 12.06 -13.23
C PHE A 370 -12.55 12.74 -14.20
N GLU A 371 -11.27 12.77 -13.84
CA GLU A 371 -10.18 13.33 -14.64
C GLU A 371 -10.02 12.62 -16.01
N TRP A 372 -10.57 11.41 -16.14
CA TRP A 372 -10.44 10.57 -17.33
C TRP A 372 -11.74 10.41 -18.13
N LEU A 373 -12.87 10.94 -17.67
CA LEU A 373 -14.19 10.73 -18.29
C LEU A 373 -14.23 11.15 -19.78
N ASP A 374 -13.73 12.34 -20.11
CA ASP A 374 -13.71 12.83 -21.50
C ASP A 374 -12.79 11.98 -22.39
N SER A 375 -11.64 11.57 -21.83
CA SER A 375 -10.70 10.69 -22.53
C SER A 375 -11.32 9.33 -22.83
N ILE A 376 -12.08 8.77 -21.88
CA ILE A 376 -12.79 7.49 -22.05
C ILE A 376 -13.96 7.62 -23.01
N LYS A 377 -14.76 8.69 -22.92
CA LYS A 377 -15.86 8.95 -23.88
C LYS A 377 -15.35 8.88 -25.31
N SER A 378 -14.21 9.54 -25.57
CA SER A 378 -13.60 9.54 -26.90
C SER A 378 -12.78 8.27 -27.21
N ALA A 379 -12.23 7.55 -26.23
CA ALA A 379 -11.51 6.30 -26.47
C ALA A 379 -12.45 5.14 -26.84
N LEU A 380 -13.62 5.09 -26.20
CA LEU A 380 -14.63 4.05 -26.39
C LEU A 380 -15.70 4.44 -27.41
N ASN A 381 -15.57 5.61 -28.07
CA ASN A 381 -16.56 6.14 -29.02
C ASN A 381 -18.00 6.15 -28.47
N ILE A 382 -18.17 6.53 -27.20
CA ILE A 382 -19.49 6.56 -26.56
C ILE A 382 -20.29 7.73 -27.14
N THR A 383 -21.29 7.38 -27.95
CA THR A 383 -22.19 8.35 -28.61
C THR A 383 -23.52 8.54 -27.88
N ASP A 384 -23.92 7.56 -27.07
CA ASP A 384 -25.15 7.61 -26.29
C ASP A 384 -24.96 8.37 -24.98
N GLU A 385 -25.74 9.46 -24.82
CA GLU A 385 -25.69 10.30 -23.61
C GLU A 385 -26.25 9.59 -22.37
N LEU A 386 -27.16 8.61 -22.52
CA LEU A 386 -27.67 7.84 -21.39
C LEU A 386 -26.58 6.95 -20.79
N THR A 387 -25.85 6.24 -21.65
CA THR A 387 -24.70 5.41 -21.28
C THR A 387 -23.62 6.25 -20.61
N PHE A 388 -23.27 7.40 -21.18
CA PHE A 388 -22.26 8.28 -20.59
C PHE A 388 -22.73 8.85 -19.23
N SER A 389 -24.00 9.24 -19.10
CA SER A 389 -24.57 9.70 -17.84
C SER A 389 -24.52 8.62 -16.74
N ALA A 390 -24.80 7.36 -17.08
CA ALA A 390 -24.66 6.23 -16.15
C ALA A 390 -23.21 6.06 -15.65
N ILE A 391 -22.22 6.20 -16.55
CA ILE A 391 -20.79 6.16 -16.18
C ILE A 391 -20.44 7.30 -15.23
N ILE A 392 -20.91 8.53 -15.49
CA ILE A 392 -20.66 9.68 -14.61
C ILE A 392 -21.27 9.42 -13.23
N HIS A 393 -22.49 8.90 -13.15
CA HIS A 393 -23.16 8.61 -11.88
C HIS A 393 -22.40 7.56 -11.05
N ASN A 394 -22.03 6.45 -11.69
CA ASN A 394 -21.19 5.40 -11.08
C ASN A 394 -19.83 5.95 -10.63
N SER A 395 -19.25 6.82 -11.45
CA SER A 395 -18.00 7.50 -11.12
C SER A 395 -18.17 8.38 -9.88
N LEU A 396 -19.25 9.16 -9.81
CA LEU A 396 -19.53 10.04 -8.67
C LEU A 396 -19.71 9.25 -7.39
N LYS A 397 -20.43 8.13 -7.45
CA LYS A 397 -20.68 7.21 -6.33
C LYS A 397 -19.38 6.72 -5.69
N MET A 398 -18.32 6.51 -6.47
CA MET A 398 -17.04 5.93 -6.01
C MET A 398 -15.87 6.93 -5.91
N SER A 399 -16.04 8.19 -6.33
CA SER A 399 -15.02 9.25 -6.18
C SER A 399 -14.72 9.62 -4.73
N ILE A 400 -13.54 10.16 -4.46
CA ILE A 400 -13.17 10.70 -3.14
C ILE A 400 -13.18 12.22 -3.21
N SER A 401 -13.64 12.90 -2.15
CA SER A 401 -13.61 14.36 -2.13
C SER A 401 -12.16 14.85 -2.09
N LYS A 402 -11.83 15.81 -2.96
CA LYS A 402 -10.45 16.30 -3.15
C LYS A 402 -9.89 17.02 -1.93
N HIS A 403 -10.75 17.52 -1.03
CA HIS A 403 -10.33 18.22 0.18
C HIS A 403 -9.52 17.36 1.16
N PHE A 404 -9.61 16.02 1.05
CA PHE A 404 -8.80 15.11 1.87
C PHE A 404 -7.34 15.03 1.43
N LEU A 405 -7.02 15.34 0.17
CA LEU A 405 -5.67 15.14 -0.39
C LEU A 405 -4.53 15.74 0.44
N PRO A 406 -4.64 16.97 0.97
CA PRO A 406 -3.58 17.58 1.79
C PRO A 406 -3.35 16.86 3.12
N TYR A 407 -4.32 16.08 3.59
CA TYR A 407 -4.29 15.38 4.87
C TYR A 407 -3.76 13.95 4.76
N PHE A 408 -3.50 13.44 3.56
CA PHE A 408 -2.83 12.16 3.40
C PHE A 408 -1.32 12.33 3.25
N ALA A 409 -0.57 11.48 3.95
CA ALA A 409 0.86 11.33 3.80
C ALA A 409 1.29 11.15 2.33
N ASN A 410 2.54 11.46 2.06
CA ASN A 410 3.17 11.14 0.79
C ASN A 410 3.64 9.68 0.80
N VAL A 411 3.64 9.09 -0.39
CA VAL A 411 4.15 7.73 -0.61
C VAL A 411 5.27 7.81 -1.64
N SER A 412 6.45 7.30 -1.28
CA SER A 412 7.59 7.25 -2.20
C SER A 412 7.33 6.24 -3.33
N PRO A 413 8.03 6.29 -4.47
CA PRO A 413 7.95 5.27 -5.53
C PRO A 413 8.20 3.82 -5.05
N ASN A 414 8.96 3.65 -3.96
CA ASN A 414 9.26 2.36 -3.35
C ASN A 414 8.28 1.96 -2.23
N GLY A 415 7.21 2.71 -2.02
CA GLY A 415 6.16 2.38 -1.06
C GLY A 415 6.49 2.63 0.41
N ALA A 416 7.27 3.68 0.71
CA ALA A 416 7.45 4.25 2.04
C ALA A 416 6.47 5.41 2.29
N LEU A 417 6.02 5.57 3.54
CA LEU A 417 5.19 6.68 4.00
C LEU A 417 6.03 7.80 4.59
N PHE A 418 5.72 9.05 4.25
CA PHE A 418 6.36 10.21 4.88
C PHE A 418 5.46 11.44 4.89
N TYR A 419 5.69 12.33 5.86
CA TYR A 419 4.99 13.60 5.98
C TYR A 419 5.87 14.80 5.61
N GLY A 420 5.22 15.85 5.10
CA GLY A 420 5.86 17.11 4.75
C GLY A 420 6.66 17.04 3.43
N ASN A 421 7.38 18.13 3.17
CA ASN A 421 8.19 18.30 1.96
C ASN A 421 9.61 17.77 2.18
N ILE A 422 9.73 16.49 2.53
CA ILE A 422 11.04 15.82 2.63
C ILE A 422 11.55 15.62 1.21
N ASP A 423 12.70 16.22 0.89
CA ASP A 423 13.42 15.89 -0.33
C ASP A 423 13.86 14.42 -0.25
N ILE A 424 13.24 13.54 -1.03
CA ILE A 424 13.62 12.11 -1.08
C ILE A 424 14.79 11.86 -2.05
N THR A 425 15.30 12.91 -2.71
CA THR A 425 16.47 12.79 -3.58
C THR A 425 17.67 12.31 -2.79
N ASN A 426 18.38 11.34 -3.37
CA ASN A 426 19.53 10.68 -2.78
C ASN A 426 19.25 10.01 -1.42
N LYS A 427 18.06 9.47 -1.23
CA LYS A 427 17.67 8.71 -0.03
C LYS A 427 16.98 7.43 -0.46
N VAL A 428 17.23 6.34 0.25
CA VAL A 428 16.58 5.06 -0.04
C VAL A 428 15.55 4.79 1.04
N LEU A 429 14.28 4.99 0.70
CA LEU A 429 13.16 4.63 1.56
C LEU A 429 12.56 3.32 1.06
N GLN A 430 12.89 2.22 1.72
CA GLN A 430 12.40 0.90 1.32
C GLN A 430 10.91 0.70 1.68
N PRO A 431 10.24 -0.26 1.03
CA PRO A 431 8.84 -0.59 1.28
C PRO A 431 8.47 -0.69 2.75
N GLY A 432 7.35 -0.05 3.11
CA GLY A 432 6.80 -0.11 4.46
C GLY A 432 7.54 0.71 5.51
N SER A 433 8.61 1.41 5.14
CA SER A 433 9.22 2.38 6.04
C SER A 433 8.30 3.58 6.25
N ILE A 434 8.34 4.17 7.46
CA ILE A 434 7.45 5.27 7.88
C ILE A 434 8.30 6.36 8.51
N LEU A 435 8.21 7.58 7.97
CA LEU A 435 8.81 8.78 8.53
C LEU A 435 7.70 9.66 9.10
N GLN A 436 7.70 9.84 10.42
CA GLN A 436 6.82 10.81 11.06
C GLN A 436 7.21 12.25 10.67
N GLU A 437 6.33 13.21 11.00
CA GLU A 437 6.63 14.63 10.82
C GLU A 437 7.94 15.04 11.50
N ASN A 438 8.66 16.01 10.93
CA ASN A 438 9.90 16.56 11.50
C ASN A 438 11.05 15.54 11.64
N VAL A 439 11.10 14.53 10.78
CA VAL A 439 12.28 13.66 10.63
C VAL A 439 13.28 14.32 9.68
N ASP A 440 14.54 14.40 10.09
CA ASP A 440 15.65 14.84 9.24
C ASP A 440 16.40 13.62 8.69
N CYS A 441 16.46 13.49 7.37
CA CYS A 441 17.20 12.44 6.69
C CYS A 441 18.36 13.06 5.91
N GLY A 442 19.59 12.76 6.34
CA GLY A 442 20.82 13.14 5.66
C GLY A 442 20.95 12.49 4.29
N LYS A 443 21.84 13.03 3.46
CA LYS A 443 22.15 12.49 2.12
C LYS A 443 22.64 11.04 2.21
N CYS A 444 22.25 10.24 1.23
CA CYS A 444 22.60 8.82 1.12
C CYS A 444 22.19 7.98 2.34
N SER A 445 21.22 8.47 3.13
CA SER A 445 20.66 7.68 4.23
C SER A 445 19.67 6.65 3.68
N MET A 446 19.53 5.54 4.40
CA MET A 446 18.64 4.44 4.02
C MET A 446 17.70 4.09 5.17
N MET A 447 16.41 4.03 4.88
CA MET A 447 15.43 3.43 5.76
C MET A 447 15.03 2.08 5.19
N MET A 448 15.47 1.00 5.85
CA MET A 448 15.20 -0.36 5.39
C MET A 448 13.75 -0.75 5.65
N ALA A 449 13.28 -1.82 5.00
CA ALA A 449 11.87 -2.18 4.99
C ALA A 449 11.25 -2.27 6.40
N GLY A 450 10.05 -1.68 6.56
CA GLY A 450 9.30 -1.66 7.82
C GLY A 450 9.93 -0.84 8.97
N SER A 451 11.02 -0.11 8.72
CA SER A 451 11.62 0.77 9.73
C SER A 451 10.77 2.03 9.97
N VAL A 452 10.80 2.57 11.19
CA VAL A 452 10.02 3.74 11.59
C VAL A 452 10.95 4.80 12.16
N ALA A 453 10.92 6.01 11.63
CA ALA A 453 11.60 7.17 12.19
C ALA A 453 10.59 8.06 12.91
N LEU A 454 10.80 8.24 14.22
CA LEU A 454 9.90 9.02 15.06
C LEU A 454 10.12 10.52 14.88
N SER A 455 9.11 11.33 15.20
CA SER A 455 9.19 12.78 15.08
C SER A 455 10.39 13.36 15.84
N GLY A 456 11.18 14.21 15.18
CA GLY A 456 12.41 14.78 15.72
C GLY A 456 13.64 13.85 15.64
N SER A 457 13.54 12.72 14.97
CA SER A 457 14.69 11.84 14.71
C SER A 457 15.58 12.41 13.60
N ILE A 458 16.87 12.15 13.72
CA ILE A 458 17.88 12.57 12.73
C ILE A 458 18.63 11.32 12.25
N LEU A 459 18.56 11.04 10.95
CA LEU A 459 19.43 10.09 10.28
C LEU A 459 20.59 10.87 9.67
N SER A 460 21.80 10.74 10.23
CA SER A 460 22.99 11.39 9.66
C SER A 460 23.29 10.89 8.23
N PRO A 461 24.03 11.66 7.42
CA PRO A 461 24.41 11.23 6.07
C PRO A 461 25.10 9.86 6.06
N ASN A 462 24.79 9.03 5.07
CA ASN A 462 25.26 7.64 4.92
C ASN A 462 24.86 6.66 6.04
N CYS A 463 23.96 7.04 6.95
CA CYS A 463 23.41 6.10 7.93
C CYS A 463 22.30 5.24 7.34
N TYR A 464 22.14 4.03 7.86
CA TYR A 464 20.96 3.22 7.57
C TYR A 464 20.24 2.80 8.85
N ALA A 465 18.91 2.80 8.79
CA ALA A 465 18.04 2.23 9.81
C ALA A 465 17.73 0.77 9.42
N PRO A 466 18.13 -0.24 10.23
CA PRO A 466 17.90 -1.64 9.91
C PRO A 466 16.43 -1.99 9.68
N ARG A 467 16.19 -3.14 9.05
CA ARG A 467 14.85 -3.66 8.80
C ARG A 467 14.04 -3.70 10.10
N ASN A 468 12.83 -3.15 10.09
CA ASN A 468 12.02 -3.00 11.28
C ASN A 468 12.76 -2.32 12.45
N ALA A 469 13.65 -1.35 12.23
CA ALA A 469 14.18 -0.54 13.32
C ALA A 469 13.18 0.54 13.74
N VAL A 470 13.31 1.04 14.98
CA VAL A 470 12.69 2.32 15.38
C VAL A 470 13.82 3.30 15.62
N VAL A 471 13.87 4.39 14.85
CA VAL A 471 14.83 5.48 15.06
C VAL A 471 14.19 6.45 16.05
N LEU A 472 14.87 6.65 17.18
CA LEU A 472 14.41 7.50 18.28
C LEU A 472 14.96 8.93 18.13
N PRO A 473 14.24 9.95 18.64
CA PRO A 473 14.75 11.31 18.67
C PRO A 473 15.88 11.46 19.68
N LEU A 474 16.86 12.32 19.37
CA LEU A 474 18.00 12.61 20.26
C LEU A 474 17.60 13.31 21.56
N SER A 475 16.41 13.92 21.60
CA SER A 475 15.88 14.63 22.77
C SER A 475 15.66 13.73 23.99
N GLY A 476 15.75 12.40 23.84
CA GLY A 476 15.52 11.44 24.92
C GLY A 476 14.06 11.35 25.37
N LYS A 477 13.14 12.02 24.66
CA LYS A 477 11.70 11.90 24.91
C LYS A 477 11.28 10.44 24.72
N LYS A 478 10.54 9.91 25.70
CA LYS A 478 9.95 8.58 25.60
C LYS A 478 8.92 8.60 24.46
N PRO A 479 8.76 7.51 23.70
CA PRO A 479 7.73 7.45 22.67
C PRO A 479 6.33 7.66 23.24
N ILE A 480 6.03 7.05 24.39
CA ILE A 480 4.78 7.26 25.13
C ILE A 480 5.09 8.13 26.33
N ASP A 481 4.45 9.28 26.42
CA ASP A 481 4.61 10.19 27.54
C ASP A 481 4.03 9.55 28.84
N PRO A 482 4.71 9.68 30.00
CA PRO A 482 4.21 9.16 31.27
C PRO A 482 2.86 9.73 31.72
N GLU A 483 2.47 10.90 31.22
CA GLU A 483 1.20 11.57 31.56
C GLU A 483 0.03 11.11 30.67
N ALA A 484 0.29 10.24 29.68
CA ALA A 484 -0.76 9.63 28.88
C ALA A 484 -1.47 8.52 29.68
N GLU A 485 -2.80 8.50 29.60
CA GLU A 485 -3.65 7.51 30.27
C GLU A 485 -4.22 6.51 29.25
N LEU A 486 -3.99 5.21 29.48
CA LEU A 486 -4.44 4.13 28.61
C LEU A 486 -5.44 3.22 29.35
N GLN A 487 -6.65 3.08 28.82
CA GLN A 487 -7.66 2.19 29.38
C GLN A 487 -7.63 0.83 28.67
N PHE A 488 -7.19 -0.22 29.36
CA PHE A 488 -7.03 -1.54 28.74
C PHE A 488 -8.37 -2.25 28.44
N PRO A 489 -8.43 -3.07 27.39
CA PRO A 489 -7.32 -3.44 26.48
C PRO A 489 -7.05 -2.37 25.41
N VAL A 490 -5.77 -2.11 25.11
CA VAL A 490 -5.33 -1.25 23.99
C VAL A 490 -4.25 -2.00 23.21
N GLU A 491 -4.32 -1.96 21.87
CA GLU A 491 -3.31 -2.54 21.00
C GLU A 491 -2.42 -1.44 20.41
N LEU A 492 -1.18 -1.36 20.89
CA LEU A 492 -0.18 -0.43 20.36
C LEU A 492 0.88 -1.19 19.55
N LYS A 493 0.96 -0.90 18.25
CA LYS A 493 2.00 -1.45 17.37
C LYS A 493 3.34 -0.68 17.49
N LYS A 494 4.30 -1.07 16.66
CA LYS A 494 5.68 -0.58 16.68
C LYS A 494 5.80 0.91 16.32
N GLY A 495 6.65 1.64 17.05
CA GLY A 495 7.05 3.00 16.67
C GLY A 495 5.93 4.03 16.78
N ILE A 496 5.04 3.85 17.75
CA ILE A 496 3.99 4.81 18.08
C ILE A 496 4.56 5.87 19.02
N THR A 497 4.13 7.12 18.84
CA THR A 497 4.36 8.19 19.80
C THR A 497 3.04 8.71 20.36
N VAL A 498 2.97 8.96 21.66
CA VAL A 498 1.80 9.50 22.36
C VAL A 498 2.25 10.69 23.22
N GLY A 499 1.67 11.86 22.98
CA GLY A 499 1.93 13.08 23.73
C GLY A 499 1.35 13.09 25.15
N PRO A 500 1.74 14.08 25.98
CA PRO A 500 1.27 14.21 27.35
C PRO A 500 -0.23 14.47 27.42
N HIS A 501 -0.85 14.08 28.54
CA HIS A 501 -2.27 14.24 28.86
C HIS A 501 -3.26 13.63 27.84
N THR A 502 -2.77 12.80 26.93
CA THR A 502 -3.61 12.07 25.98
C THR A 502 -4.30 10.91 26.67
N PHE A 503 -5.60 10.74 26.38
CA PHE A 503 -6.39 9.63 26.87
C PHE A 503 -6.78 8.69 25.72
N ILE A 504 -6.43 7.41 25.86
CA ILE A 504 -6.80 6.35 24.93
C ILE A 504 -7.76 5.38 25.61
N SER A 505 -8.98 5.31 25.09
CA SER A 505 -10.03 4.46 25.64
C SER A 505 -9.83 2.97 25.33
N LYS A 506 -10.72 2.13 25.87
CA LYS A 506 -10.68 0.66 25.69
C LYS A 506 -10.94 0.24 24.25
N ASN A 507 -10.37 -0.92 23.90
CA ASN A 507 -10.45 -1.59 22.60
C ASN A 507 -9.90 -0.76 21.43
N VAL A 508 -9.07 0.24 21.70
CA VAL A 508 -8.41 1.01 20.63
C VAL A 508 -7.25 0.21 20.03
N SER A 509 -7.14 0.20 18.71
CA SER A 509 -5.98 -0.35 17.99
C SER A 509 -5.26 0.74 17.22
N VAL A 510 -3.95 0.87 17.45
CA VAL A 510 -3.11 1.90 16.84
C VAL A 510 -2.00 1.26 16.01
N GLY A 511 -1.97 1.62 14.72
CA GLY A 511 -1.03 1.13 13.72
C GLY A 511 0.41 1.59 13.94
N SER A 512 1.35 0.91 13.27
CA SER A 512 2.78 1.21 13.40
C SER A 512 3.11 2.60 12.85
N GLY A 513 4.04 3.30 13.47
CA GLY A 513 4.50 4.62 13.01
C GLY A 513 3.54 5.78 13.27
N THR A 514 2.40 5.54 13.92
CA THR A 514 1.41 6.59 14.20
C THR A 514 1.89 7.56 15.28
N LYS A 515 1.67 8.86 15.03
CA LYS A 515 1.92 9.94 15.99
C LYS A 515 0.60 10.44 16.58
N ILE A 516 0.50 10.46 17.89
CA ILE A 516 -0.61 11.05 18.63
C ILE A 516 -0.07 12.24 19.43
N GLY A 517 -0.68 13.41 19.23
CA GLY A 517 -0.35 14.67 19.89
C GLY A 517 -0.62 14.68 21.40
N ALA A 518 -0.50 15.87 21.99
CA ALA A 518 -0.85 16.16 23.37
C ALA A 518 -2.36 16.42 23.51
N ASN A 519 -2.92 16.17 24.70
CA ASN A 519 -4.32 16.42 25.04
C ASN A 519 -5.33 15.77 24.08
N VAL A 520 -4.96 14.67 23.40
CA VAL A 520 -5.85 13.98 22.47
C VAL A 520 -6.80 13.08 23.24
N PHE A 521 -8.07 13.01 22.82
CA PHE A 521 -9.04 12.04 23.31
C PHE A 521 -9.38 11.03 22.21
N ILE A 522 -9.16 9.74 22.49
CA ILE A 522 -9.48 8.66 21.55
C ILE A 522 -10.60 7.79 22.14
N GLY A 523 -11.76 7.81 21.47
CA GLY A 523 -12.95 7.06 21.84
C GLY A 523 -12.77 5.53 21.83
N GLU A 524 -13.76 4.84 22.38
CA GLU A 524 -13.81 3.38 22.44
C GLU A 524 -13.85 2.75 21.05
N ASN A 525 -13.20 1.59 20.89
CA ASN A 525 -13.19 0.80 19.65
C ASN A 525 -12.67 1.55 18.40
N VAL A 526 -11.90 2.63 18.57
CA VAL A 526 -11.27 3.34 17.44
C VAL A 526 -10.17 2.48 16.83
N VAL A 527 -10.09 2.48 15.49
CA VAL A 527 -9.02 1.83 14.73
C VAL A 527 -8.22 2.88 13.98
N ILE A 528 -6.96 3.06 14.37
CA ILE A 528 -6.02 3.95 13.69
C ILE A 528 -5.05 3.10 12.89
N HIS A 529 -5.04 3.26 11.56
CA HIS A 529 -4.13 2.53 10.69
C HIS A 529 -2.68 3.05 10.80
N LYS A 530 -1.80 2.56 9.93
CA LYS A 530 -0.35 2.80 10.03
C LYS A 530 0.01 4.23 9.61
N GLY A 531 1.02 4.77 10.28
CA GLY A 531 1.65 6.02 9.93
C GLY A 531 0.69 7.19 9.90
N CYS A 532 -0.36 7.20 10.73
CA CYS A 532 -1.27 8.33 10.85
C CYS A 532 -0.66 9.41 11.76
N THR A 533 -1.18 10.63 11.66
CA THR A 533 -0.84 11.73 12.58
C THR A 533 -2.13 12.28 13.17
N ILE A 534 -2.21 12.35 14.49
CA ILE A 534 -3.27 13.02 15.22
C ILE A 534 -2.64 14.25 15.86
N ASP A 535 -3.11 15.44 15.46
CA ASP A 535 -2.59 16.70 15.99
C ASP A 535 -3.00 16.89 17.46
N ASP A 536 -2.41 17.89 18.10
CA ASP A 536 -2.72 18.22 19.49
C ASP A 536 -4.19 18.64 19.65
N ASP A 537 -4.75 18.36 20.81
CA ASP A 537 -6.11 18.72 21.19
C ASP A 537 -7.22 18.07 20.32
N GLU A 538 -6.94 17.06 19.50
CA GLU A 538 -7.99 16.40 18.69
C GLU A 538 -8.88 15.45 19.52
N ILE A 539 -10.14 15.30 19.09
CA ILE A 539 -11.12 14.35 19.66
C ILE A 539 -11.55 13.37 18.57
N ILE A 540 -11.28 12.09 18.78
CA ILE A 540 -11.70 11.02 17.87
C ILE A 540 -12.90 10.29 18.48
N PRO A 541 -14.07 10.28 17.81
CA PRO A 541 -15.28 9.67 18.35
C PRO A 541 -15.19 8.14 18.41
N ASN A 542 -16.09 7.53 19.17
CA ASN A 542 -16.16 6.07 19.31
C ASN A 542 -16.36 5.38 17.94
N ASN A 543 -15.83 4.16 17.80
CA ASN A 543 -15.95 3.32 16.61
C ASN A 543 -15.40 3.95 15.30
N PHE A 544 -14.60 5.01 15.39
CA PHE A 544 -14.04 5.68 14.22
C PHE A 544 -12.87 4.91 13.61
N VAL A 545 -12.75 4.94 12.28
CA VAL A 545 -11.65 4.31 11.54
C VAL A 545 -10.83 5.36 10.79
N ILE A 546 -9.56 5.50 11.18
CA ILE A 546 -8.60 6.41 10.55
C ILE A 546 -7.74 5.63 9.56
N PRO A 547 -7.82 5.89 8.24
CA PRO A 547 -7.09 5.14 7.23
C PRO A 547 -5.59 5.46 7.23
N THR A 548 -4.80 4.59 6.60
CA THR A 548 -3.33 4.66 6.56
C THR A 548 -2.84 6.03 6.09
N GLY A 549 -1.88 6.60 6.81
CA GLY A 549 -1.26 7.87 6.43
C GLY A 549 -2.16 9.10 6.55
N PHE A 550 -3.35 9.00 7.14
CA PHE A 550 -4.21 10.17 7.34
C PHE A 550 -3.74 11.03 8.51
N LYS A 551 -3.75 12.34 8.30
CA LYS A 551 -3.57 13.38 9.31
C LYS A 551 -4.96 13.79 9.81
N TYR A 552 -5.33 13.29 10.98
CA TYR A 552 -6.63 13.56 11.56
C TYR A 552 -6.74 15.02 11.98
N ASN A 553 -7.84 15.64 11.56
CA ASN A 553 -8.24 16.96 11.97
C ASN A 553 -9.78 17.00 12.00
N GLN A 554 -10.35 17.39 13.13
CA GLN A 554 -11.79 17.32 13.32
C GLN A 554 -12.58 18.23 12.36
N SER A 555 -12.03 19.38 11.97
CA SER A 555 -12.68 20.30 11.01
C SER A 555 -12.73 19.75 9.58
N VAL A 556 -11.89 18.77 9.26
CA VAL A 556 -11.83 18.11 7.94
C VAL A 556 -12.76 16.90 7.90
N VAL A 557 -12.82 16.17 9.01
CA VAL A 557 -13.65 14.98 9.13
C VAL A 557 -15.12 15.34 9.29
N GLU A 558 -15.42 16.47 9.93
CA GLU A 558 -16.77 16.94 10.23
C GLU A 558 -17.62 15.78 10.78
N PHE A 559 -18.82 15.51 10.28
CA PHE A 559 -19.73 14.49 10.83
C PHE A 559 -19.50 13.10 10.23
N SER A 560 -18.42 12.90 9.47
CA SER A 560 -18.16 11.61 8.86
C SER A 560 -17.92 10.56 9.94
N LYS A 561 -18.41 9.34 9.71
CA LYS A 561 -18.11 8.15 10.54
C LYS A 561 -16.95 7.32 9.98
N SER A 562 -16.53 7.58 8.74
CA SER A 562 -15.45 6.85 8.06
C SER A 562 -14.75 7.72 7.02
N ILE A 563 -13.42 7.71 7.03
CA ILE A 563 -12.63 8.40 6.00
C ILE A 563 -12.28 7.41 4.88
N PRO A 564 -12.38 7.83 3.60
CA PRO A 564 -12.03 6.97 2.48
C PRO A 564 -10.56 6.56 2.52
N LYS A 565 -10.27 5.34 2.08
CA LYS A 565 -8.89 4.85 1.92
C LYS A 565 -8.29 5.47 0.66
N VAL A 566 -7.24 6.28 0.84
CA VAL A 566 -6.45 6.86 -0.26
C VAL A 566 -5.09 6.17 -0.40
N ILE A 567 -4.58 5.65 0.71
CA ILE A 567 -3.32 4.91 0.76
C ILE A 567 -3.63 3.47 1.15
N GLU A 568 -3.26 2.57 0.27
CA GLU A 568 -3.39 1.14 0.44
C GLU A 568 -2.03 0.51 0.74
N LYS A 569 -2.08 -0.73 1.22
CA LYS A 569 -0.90 -1.47 1.60
C LYS A 569 -0.95 -2.86 0.99
N SER A 570 0.00 -3.18 0.12
CA SER A 570 0.24 -4.54 -0.34
C SER A 570 1.47 -5.09 0.37
N GLN A 571 1.33 -6.21 1.07
CA GLN A 571 2.36 -6.81 1.92
C GLN A 571 3.00 -5.81 2.91
N THR A 572 4.13 -5.21 2.57
CA THR A 572 4.81 -4.15 3.32
C THR A 572 4.77 -2.79 2.64
N ALA A 573 4.72 -2.73 1.30
CA ALA A 573 4.69 -1.49 0.53
C ALA A 573 3.37 -0.72 0.65
N PHE A 574 3.46 0.61 0.64
CA PHE A 574 2.31 1.51 0.54
C PHE A 574 2.11 1.99 -0.91
N PHE A 575 0.86 2.21 -1.32
CA PHE A 575 0.49 2.74 -2.63
C PHE A 575 -0.53 3.86 -2.44
N LYS A 576 -0.28 5.02 -3.07
CA LYS A 576 -1.18 6.17 -3.01
C LYS A 576 -1.91 6.31 -4.34
N ARG A 577 -3.23 6.38 -4.27
CA ARG A 577 -4.09 6.74 -5.40
C ARG A 577 -3.76 8.15 -5.89
N LEU A 578 -3.60 8.32 -7.19
CA LEU A 578 -3.29 9.61 -7.84
C LEU A 578 -4.54 10.29 -8.42
N ASN A 579 -5.52 9.53 -8.90
CA ASN A 579 -6.73 10.06 -9.55
C ASN A 579 -8.01 9.65 -8.85
N GLY A 580 -9.14 10.16 -9.35
CA GLY A 580 -10.47 9.80 -8.87
C GLY A 580 -10.86 10.62 -7.65
N PHE A 581 -10.32 11.83 -7.60
CA PHE A 581 -10.71 12.83 -6.65
C PHE A 581 -11.66 13.80 -7.34
N VAL A 582 -12.69 14.24 -6.63
CA VAL A 582 -13.71 15.12 -7.19
C VAL A 582 -13.92 16.33 -6.29
N ASP A 583 -14.07 17.48 -6.92
CA ASP A 583 -14.47 18.73 -6.29
C ASP A 583 -15.65 19.33 -7.08
N LEU A 584 -16.32 20.31 -6.48
CA LEU A 584 -17.48 20.96 -7.10
C LEU A 584 -17.13 21.59 -8.46
N SER A 585 -15.91 22.12 -8.63
CA SER A 585 -15.48 22.76 -9.88
C SER A 585 -15.45 21.76 -11.04
N MET A 586 -15.04 20.52 -10.78
CA MET A 586 -15.08 19.43 -11.77
C MET A 586 -16.51 19.02 -12.09
N ILE A 587 -17.39 18.92 -11.09
CA ILE A 587 -18.81 18.60 -11.30
C ILE A 587 -19.49 19.66 -12.15
N ILE A 588 -19.26 20.95 -11.88
CA ILE A 588 -19.86 22.04 -12.66
C ILE A 588 -19.44 21.95 -14.14
N LYS A 589 -18.17 21.63 -14.41
CA LYS A 589 -17.63 21.53 -15.77
C LYS A 589 -18.14 20.30 -16.53
N THR A 590 -18.18 19.15 -15.87
CA THR A 590 -18.43 17.85 -16.54
C THR A 590 -19.89 17.41 -16.44
N ALA A 591 -20.58 17.69 -15.33
CA ALA A 591 -21.89 17.11 -15.02
C ALA A 591 -22.73 18.00 -14.09
N ARG A 592 -23.04 19.24 -14.52
CA ARG A 592 -23.77 20.24 -13.70
C ARG A 592 -25.09 19.73 -13.11
N HIS A 593 -25.80 18.84 -13.81
CA HIS A 593 -27.06 18.27 -13.35
C HIS A 593 -26.92 17.35 -12.11
N LEU A 594 -25.70 16.93 -11.77
CA LEU A 594 -25.42 16.06 -10.62
C LEU A 594 -24.93 16.82 -9.36
N ILE A 595 -25.03 18.16 -9.33
CA ILE A 595 -24.62 18.94 -8.14
C ILE A 595 -25.34 18.47 -6.88
N VAL A 596 -26.64 18.18 -6.96
CA VAL A 596 -27.42 17.67 -5.82
C VAL A 596 -26.89 16.30 -5.37
N ASN A 597 -26.63 15.37 -6.29
CA ASN A 597 -26.05 14.07 -5.96
C ASN A 597 -24.64 14.18 -5.35
N PHE A 598 -23.85 15.15 -5.80
CA PHE A 598 -22.55 15.44 -5.21
C PHE A 598 -22.69 15.94 -3.76
N LEU A 599 -23.66 16.79 -3.49
CA LEU A 599 -23.97 17.27 -2.14
C LEU A 599 -24.51 16.16 -1.24
N GLU A 600 -25.41 15.30 -1.73
CA GLU A 600 -25.91 14.13 -0.99
C GLU A 600 -24.75 13.23 -0.53
N LYS A 601 -23.77 13.00 -1.42
CA LYS A 601 -22.56 12.26 -1.12
C LYS A 601 -21.68 12.94 -0.06
N LEU A 602 -21.70 14.26 0.01
CA LEU A 602 -20.95 15.06 0.98
C LEU A 602 -21.82 15.58 2.13
N SER A 603 -22.97 14.96 2.38
CA SER A 603 -23.89 15.34 3.46
C SER A 603 -23.24 15.40 4.84
N ALA A 604 -22.19 14.61 5.08
CA ALA A 604 -21.41 14.61 6.31
C ALA A 604 -20.39 15.77 6.43
N PHE A 605 -20.21 16.57 5.37
CA PHE A 605 -19.21 17.66 5.28
C PHE A 605 -19.85 19.01 4.92
N PRO A 606 -20.84 19.51 5.69
CA PRO A 606 -21.52 20.75 5.41
C PRO A 606 -20.57 21.96 5.31
N ALA A 607 -19.55 22.08 6.16
CA ALA A 607 -18.62 23.21 6.12
C ALA A 607 -17.74 23.16 4.86
N GLU A 608 -17.22 21.99 4.51
CA GLU A 608 -16.51 21.75 3.25
C GLU A 608 -17.36 22.15 2.02
N CYS A 609 -18.62 21.70 1.99
CA CYS A 609 -19.54 22.06 0.92
C CYS A 609 -19.77 23.57 0.85
N GLY A 610 -19.95 24.24 2.01
CA GLY A 610 -20.08 25.70 2.09
C GLY A 610 -18.87 26.41 1.50
N ARG A 611 -17.66 25.94 1.84
CA ARG A 611 -16.39 26.46 1.31
C ARG A 611 -16.29 26.31 -0.21
N GLN A 612 -16.59 25.11 -0.73
CA GLN A 612 -16.54 24.87 -2.18
C GLN A 612 -17.57 25.72 -2.94
N PHE A 613 -18.74 25.95 -2.36
CA PHE A 613 -19.76 26.82 -2.96
C PHE A 613 -19.29 28.28 -3.01
N ALA A 614 -18.69 28.78 -1.94
CA ALA A 614 -18.13 30.13 -1.92
C ALA A 614 -17.04 30.30 -2.99
N GLN A 615 -16.17 29.31 -3.16
CA GLN A 615 -15.10 29.34 -4.16
C GLN A 615 -15.58 29.23 -5.62
N ASN A 616 -16.82 28.78 -5.85
CA ASN A 616 -17.37 28.57 -7.19
C ASN A 616 -18.67 29.38 -7.43
N CYS A 617 -18.93 30.43 -6.64
CA CYS A 617 -20.20 31.15 -6.64
C CYS A 617 -20.60 31.67 -8.03
N ASP A 618 -19.63 32.12 -8.83
CA ASP A 618 -19.86 32.73 -10.14
C ASP A 618 -20.25 31.71 -11.23
N LEU A 619 -20.01 30.42 -10.98
CA LEU A 619 -20.26 29.35 -11.96
C LEU A 619 -21.61 28.64 -11.72
N LEU A 620 -22.34 29.05 -10.68
CA LEU A 620 -23.53 28.37 -10.20
C LEU A 620 -24.81 29.11 -10.60
N GLU A 621 -25.77 28.36 -11.15
CA GLU A 621 -27.13 28.81 -11.46
C GLU A 621 -28.08 27.82 -10.80
N PHE A 622 -29.00 28.33 -10.00
CA PHE A 622 -29.92 27.51 -9.21
C PHE A 622 -31.36 27.88 -9.47
N SER A 623 -32.24 26.87 -9.37
CA SER A 623 -33.68 27.04 -9.30
C SER A 623 -34.09 27.55 -7.90
N GLU A 624 -35.32 28.06 -7.79
CA GLU A 624 -35.88 28.52 -6.51
C GLU A 624 -35.95 27.37 -5.48
N ASP A 625 -36.19 26.13 -5.93
CA ASP A 625 -36.30 24.94 -5.07
C ASP A 625 -34.96 24.40 -4.54
N PHE A 626 -33.83 25.00 -4.93
CA PHE A 626 -32.51 24.53 -4.52
C PHE A 626 -32.27 24.69 -3.02
N ALA A 627 -32.88 25.71 -2.39
CA ALA A 627 -32.84 25.90 -0.94
C ALA A 627 -33.43 24.70 -0.19
N ASP A 628 -34.57 24.18 -0.66
CA ASP A 628 -35.22 23.01 -0.05
C ASP A 628 -34.37 21.74 -0.22
N SER A 629 -33.67 21.60 -1.35
CA SER A 629 -32.74 20.49 -1.56
C SER A 629 -31.55 20.55 -0.60
N LEU A 630 -30.96 21.74 -0.39
CA LEU A 630 -29.86 21.91 0.57
C LEU A 630 -30.29 21.60 2.00
N TYR A 631 -31.46 22.09 2.41
CA TYR A 631 -32.00 21.82 3.74
C TYR A 631 -32.35 20.33 3.91
N TYR A 632 -32.89 19.67 2.88
CA TYR A 632 -33.14 18.24 2.90
C TYR A 632 -31.87 17.41 3.10
N ILE A 633 -30.75 17.83 2.51
CA ILE A 633 -29.47 17.13 2.60
C ILE A 633 -28.79 17.31 3.96
N PHE A 634 -28.70 18.55 4.45
CA PHE A 634 -27.89 18.88 5.64
C PHE A 634 -28.72 19.08 6.92
N GLY A 635 -30.04 19.29 6.81
CA GLY A 635 -30.91 19.61 7.93
C GLY A 635 -30.43 20.83 8.70
N ILE A 636 -30.40 20.73 10.03
CA ILE A 636 -29.88 21.80 10.90
C ILE A 636 -28.40 22.13 10.65
N HIS A 637 -27.62 21.19 10.09
CA HIS A 637 -26.20 21.40 9.78
C HIS A 637 -26.00 22.32 8.57
N SER A 638 -27.07 22.70 7.84
CA SER A 638 -27.02 23.80 6.87
C SER A 638 -26.51 25.10 7.48
N LEU A 639 -26.60 25.29 8.81
CA LEU A 639 -25.99 26.44 9.50
C LEU A 639 -24.46 26.46 9.37
N LEU A 640 -23.79 25.30 9.41
CA LEU A 640 -22.33 25.23 9.18
C LEU A 640 -21.99 25.49 7.72
N PHE A 641 -22.79 24.95 6.81
CA PHE A 641 -22.65 25.23 5.38
C PHE A 641 -22.75 26.74 5.10
N ALA A 642 -23.77 27.41 5.64
CA ALA A 642 -23.96 28.85 5.50
C ALA A 642 -22.81 29.65 6.14
N LEU A 643 -22.40 29.26 7.36
CA LEU A 643 -21.32 29.92 8.08
C LEU A 643 -20.01 29.87 7.29
N GLU A 644 -19.60 28.69 6.82
CA GLU A 644 -18.33 28.55 6.10
C GLU A 644 -18.40 29.18 4.70
N PHE A 645 -19.58 29.15 4.05
CA PHE A 645 -19.81 29.90 2.81
C PHE A 645 -19.53 31.40 3.00
N TRP A 646 -20.12 32.04 4.02
CA TRP A 646 -19.90 33.47 4.26
C TRP A 646 -18.49 33.79 4.72
N ASN A 647 -17.88 32.94 5.55
CA ASN A 647 -16.50 33.11 6.00
C ASN A 647 -15.52 33.06 4.83
N GLU A 648 -15.66 32.09 3.93
CA GLU A 648 -14.79 31.95 2.78
C GLU A 648 -14.99 33.08 1.78
N LYS A 649 -16.25 33.49 1.53
CA LYS A 649 -16.56 34.66 0.70
C LYS A 649 -15.95 35.96 1.26
N LYS A 650 -15.95 36.14 2.59
CA LYS A 650 -15.27 37.26 3.25
C LYS A 650 -13.75 37.22 3.08
N LYS A 651 -13.14 36.04 2.96
CA LYS A 651 -11.69 35.90 2.67
C LYS A 651 -11.39 36.28 1.21
N SER A 652 -12.24 35.89 0.25
CA SER A 652 -12.07 36.23 -1.17
C SER A 652 -12.33 37.72 -1.47
N ASP A 653 -13.30 38.34 -0.79
CA ASP A 653 -13.76 39.71 -1.05
C ASP A 653 -12.84 40.82 -0.50
N LYS A 654 -11.64 40.50 0.00
CA LYS A 654 -10.66 41.52 0.45
C LYS A 654 -10.17 42.47 -0.67
N ASN A 655 -10.61 42.29 -1.92
CA ASN A 655 -10.20 43.09 -3.09
C ASN A 655 -11.33 43.67 -3.96
N LEU A 656 -12.62 43.57 -3.60
CA LEU A 656 -13.72 44.13 -4.42
C LEU A 656 -14.83 44.77 -3.57
N ASP A 657 -15.25 45.96 -4.00
CA ASP A 657 -16.30 46.78 -3.39
C ASP A 657 -17.66 46.04 -3.38
N ILE A 658 -18.28 46.03 -2.20
CA ILE A 658 -19.58 45.44 -1.88
C ILE A 658 -20.69 46.21 -2.58
N SER A 659 -21.48 45.61 -3.47
CA SER A 659 -22.81 46.17 -3.79
C SER A 659 -23.85 45.28 -4.47
N THR A 660 -23.59 44.00 -4.78
CA THR A 660 -24.64 43.12 -5.31
C THR A 660 -24.77 41.85 -4.49
N GLU A 661 -25.81 41.79 -3.64
CA GLU A 661 -26.28 40.53 -3.06
C GLU A 661 -26.58 39.55 -4.19
N SER A 662 -25.87 38.43 -4.18
CA SER A 662 -26.07 37.39 -5.18
C SER A 662 -27.34 36.62 -4.85
N LYS A 663 -28.04 36.08 -5.86
CA LYS A 663 -29.18 35.16 -5.65
C LYS A 663 -28.81 34.01 -4.70
N LEU A 664 -27.54 33.60 -4.69
CA LEU A 664 -27.03 32.59 -3.79
C LEU A 664 -27.07 33.05 -2.33
N ASP A 665 -26.71 34.29 -2.02
CA ASP A 665 -26.80 34.81 -0.65
C ASP A 665 -28.24 34.74 -0.10
N THR A 666 -29.24 35.00 -0.96
CA THR A 666 -30.66 34.83 -0.60
C THR A 666 -31.03 33.39 -0.31
N ILE A 667 -30.55 32.43 -1.13
CA ILE A 667 -30.75 31.00 -0.90
C ILE A 667 -30.09 30.55 0.42
N ILE A 668 -28.86 30.98 0.67
CA ILE A 668 -28.13 30.66 1.91
C ILE A 668 -28.82 31.25 3.15
N LEU A 669 -29.40 32.45 3.02
CA LEU A 669 -30.20 33.04 4.09
C LEU A 669 -31.48 32.24 4.35
N ASP A 670 -32.20 31.84 3.30
CA ASP A 670 -33.44 31.05 3.43
C ASP A 670 -33.20 29.72 4.16
N ILE A 671 -32.17 28.96 3.77
CA ILE A 671 -31.82 27.70 4.46
C ILE A 671 -31.39 27.94 5.91
N SER A 672 -30.74 29.07 6.20
CA SER A 672 -30.34 29.42 7.57
C SER A 672 -31.58 29.70 8.44
N ILE A 673 -32.55 30.44 7.91
CA ILE A 673 -33.82 30.72 8.60
C ILE A 673 -34.57 29.41 8.88
N LYS A 674 -34.70 28.53 7.87
CA LYS A 674 -35.32 27.19 8.02
C LYS A 674 -34.61 26.35 9.07
N SER A 675 -33.27 26.40 9.10
CA SER A 675 -32.47 25.64 10.09
C SER A 675 -32.66 26.16 11.51
N PHE A 676 -32.71 27.47 11.71
CA PHE A 676 -33.00 28.05 13.02
C PHE A 676 -34.42 27.74 13.51
N GLN A 677 -35.41 27.71 12.61
CA GLN A 677 -36.78 27.31 12.96
C GLN A 677 -36.87 25.87 13.47
N ASN A 678 -35.96 25.00 13.03
CA ASN A 678 -35.92 23.58 13.34
C ASN A 678 -34.77 23.18 14.27
N ILE A 679 -34.08 24.14 14.89
CA ILE A 679 -32.94 23.84 15.78
C ILE A 679 -33.34 23.01 17.01
N ASN A 680 -34.63 23.05 17.36
CA ASN A 680 -35.24 22.25 18.42
C ASN A 680 -35.28 20.74 18.12
N GLN A 681 -34.85 20.31 16.94
CA GLN A 681 -34.69 18.89 16.60
C GLN A 681 -33.48 18.24 17.29
N LEU A 682 -32.52 19.04 17.79
CA LEU A 682 -31.43 18.51 18.61
C LEU A 682 -31.96 17.92 19.91
N THR A 683 -31.47 16.75 20.25
CA THR A 683 -31.79 16.02 21.48
C THR A 683 -30.55 15.87 22.34
N VAL A 684 -30.74 15.43 23.59
CA VAL A 684 -29.61 15.11 24.47
C VAL A 684 -28.77 13.96 23.90
N ASP A 685 -29.42 12.98 23.28
CA ASP A 685 -28.76 11.77 22.75
C ASP A 685 -27.81 12.13 21.60
N ASP A 686 -28.07 13.22 20.87
CA ASP A 686 -27.20 13.74 19.81
C ASP A 686 -25.82 14.18 20.34
N PHE A 687 -25.68 14.46 21.64
CA PHE A 687 -24.41 14.81 22.27
C PHE A 687 -23.59 13.59 22.72
N GLU A 688 -24.17 12.38 22.73
CA GLU A 688 -23.46 11.16 23.15
C GLU A 688 -22.39 10.72 22.14
N GLU A 689 -22.52 11.09 20.85
CA GLU A 689 -21.52 10.82 19.79
C GLU A 689 -20.47 11.94 19.62
N ASP A 690 -20.44 12.94 20.51
CA ASP A 690 -19.46 14.06 20.65
C ASP A 690 -19.36 15.06 19.46
N MET A 691 -19.82 14.73 18.26
CA MET A 691 -19.68 15.60 17.07
C MET A 691 -20.64 16.80 17.06
N ASN A 692 -21.82 16.68 17.70
CA ASN A 692 -22.78 17.78 17.76
C ASN A 692 -22.39 18.87 18.76
N SER A 693 -21.54 18.57 19.74
CA SER A 693 -21.04 19.58 20.68
C SER A 693 -20.27 20.69 19.95
N LEU A 694 -19.46 20.33 18.95
CA LEU A 694 -18.70 21.29 18.15
C LEU A 694 -19.54 22.04 17.13
N PHE A 695 -20.53 21.38 16.53
CA PHE A 695 -21.53 22.04 15.71
C PHE A 695 -22.18 23.19 16.49
N VAL A 696 -22.69 22.88 17.68
CA VAL A 696 -23.38 23.83 18.54
C VAL A 696 -22.44 24.94 18.99
N LEU A 697 -21.18 24.62 19.32
CA LEU A 697 -20.16 25.63 19.63
C LEU A 697 -19.92 26.57 18.46
N ALA A 698 -19.74 26.05 17.24
CA ALA A 698 -19.51 26.86 16.05
C ALA A 698 -20.70 27.78 15.75
N VAL A 699 -21.94 27.31 15.92
CA VAL A 699 -23.14 28.17 15.81
C VAL A 699 -23.15 29.23 16.91
N ALA A 700 -22.88 28.84 18.16
CA ALA A 700 -22.91 29.74 19.31
C ALA A 700 -21.89 30.88 19.23
N GLN A 701 -20.69 30.58 18.73
CA GLN A 701 -19.62 31.58 18.52
C GLN A 701 -19.95 32.58 17.42
N ASN A 702 -20.86 32.25 16.50
CA ASN A 702 -21.08 33.00 15.26
C ASN A 702 -22.50 33.56 15.11
N PHE A 703 -23.29 33.65 16.19
CA PHE A 703 -24.63 34.27 16.14
C PHE A 703 -24.65 35.68 15.55
N ASP A 704 -23.60 36.47 15.78
CA ASP A 704 -23.52 37.83 15.24
C ASP A 704 -23.41 37.83 13.70
N ILE A 705 -22.73 36.85 13.10
CA ILE A 705 -22.66 36.70 11.63
C ILE A 705 -24.05 36.42 11.05
N PHE A 706 -24.81 35.51 11.67
CA PHE A 706 -26.18 35.21 11.22
C PHE A 706 -27.10 36.44 11.33
N LYS A 707 -26.94 37.24 12.39
CA LYS A 707 -27.68 38.50 12.57
C LYS A 707 -27.31 39.53 11.50
N GLU A 708 -26.02 39.71 11.21
CA GLU A 708 -25.54 40.62 10.17
C GLU A 708 -26.06 40.23 8.78
N LYS A 709 -26.22 38.94 8.53
CA LYS A 709 -26.72 38.39 7.25
C LYS A 709 -28.24 38.37 7.10
N GLY A 710 -28.98 38.85 8.11
CA GLY A 710 -30.43 39.06 8.02
C GLY A 710 -31.30 37.96 8.64
N VAL A 711 -30.73 37.03 9.42
CA VAL A 711 -31.55 36.08 10.19
C VAL A 711 -32.35 36.86 11.26
N PRO A 712 -33.68 36.63 11.37
CA PRO A 712 -34.52 37.32 12.35
C PRO A 712 -33.98 37.23 13.78
N PRO A 713 -33.84 38.36 14.51
CA PRO A 713 -33.33 38.37 15.88
C PRO A 713 -34.11 37.47 16.85
N GLU A 714 -35.42 37.31 16.62
CA GLU A 714 -36.29 36.43 17.42
C GLU A 714 -35.88 34.96 17.30
N LEU A 715 -35.52 34.49 16.10
CA LEU A 715 -35.05 33.12 15.88
C LEU A 715 -33.70 32.89 16.56
N ILE A 716 -32.79 33.86 16.50
CA ILE A 716 -31.50 33.80 17.18
C ILE A 716 -31.70 33.75 18.70
N ALA A 717 -32.58 34.56 19.26
CA ALA A 717 -32.88 34.56 20.69
C ALA A 717 -33.48 33.23 21.15
N ASN A 718 -34.41 32.67 20.38
CA ASN A 718 -35.00 31.36 20.65
C ASN A 718 -33.95 30.24 20.58
N ALA A 719 -33.08 30.26 19.56
CA ALA A 719 -31.99 29.30 19.40
C ALA A 719 -30.99 29.36 20.56
N LYS A 720 -30.60 30.57 21.00
CA LYS A 720 -29.74 30.77 22.18
C LYS A 720 -30.34 30.15 23.43
N LYS A 721 -31.62 30.45 23.69
CA LYS A 721 -32.34 29.91 24.85
C LYS A 721 -32.40 28.38 24.80
N PHE A 722 -32.78 27.82 23.66
CA PHE A 722 -32.89 26.38 23.49
C PHE A 722 -31.53 25.67 23.66
N ILE A 723 -30.47 26.17 23.02
CA ILE A 723 -29.12 25.61 23.16
C ILE A 723 -28.65 25.67 24.61
N PHE A 724 -28.90 26.77 25.32
CA PHE A 724 -28.57 26.90 26.74
C PHE A 724 -29.27 25.83 27.57
N GLU A 725 -30.59 25.69 27.43
CA GLU A 725 -31.40 24.70 28.16
C GLU A 725 -30.94 23.26 27.85
N LEU A 726 -30.68 22.96 26.58
CA LEU A 726 -30.24 21.64 26.13
C LEU A 726 -28.85 21.29 26.68
N VAL A 727 -27.89 22.20 26.59
CA VAL A 727 -26.52 21.96 27.05
C VAL A 727 -26.46 21.88 28.57
N ASP A 728 -27.24 22.68 29.30
CA ASP A 728 -27.37 22.57 30.76
C ASP A 728 -27.89 21.17 31.16
N GLU A 729 -28.92 20.67 30.47
CA GLU A 729 -29.42 19.31 30.69
C GLU A 729 -28.36 18.23 30.40
N VAL A 730 -27.60 18.37 29.31
CA VAL A 730 -26.50 17.46 28.94
C VAL A 730 -25.43 17.45 30.04
N ILE A 731 -24.99 18.62 30.53
CA ILE A 731 -24.00 18.72 31.61
C ILE A 731 -24.52 18.06 32.89
N VAL A 732 -25.77 18.31 33.26
CA VAL A 732 -26.38 17.69 34.45
C VAL A 732 -26.37 16.17 34.34
N ARG A 733 -26.76 15.60 33.18
CA ARG A 733 -26.73 14.15 32.97
C ARG A 733 -25.31 13.59 33.00
N LEU A 734 -24.34 14.26 32.38
CA LEU A 734 -22.93 13.85 32.38
C LEU A 734 -22.33 13.88 33.79
N SER A 735 -22.70 14.85 34.63
CA SER A 735 -22.21 14.97 36.02
C SER A 735 -22.59 13.79 36.93
N VAL A 736 -23.61 13.02 36.56
CA VAL A 736 -24.05 11.81 37.29
C VAL A 736 -23.10 10.62 37.05
N PHE A 737 -22.40 10.58 35.91
CA PHE A 737 -21.47 9.51 35.55
C PHE A 737 -20.02 9.88 35.95
N ARG A 738 -19.65 9.57 37.20
CA ARG A 738 -18.36 9.90 37.86
C ARG A 738 -17.05 9.49 37.15
N GLN A 739 -17.08 8.84 35.98
CA GLN A 739 -15.89 8.43 35.23
C GLN A 739 -15.69 9.16 33.88
N GLN A 740 -16.60 10.07 33.52
CA GLN A 740 -16.60 10.77 32.22
C GLN A 740 -16.39 12.29 32.30
N GLU A 741 -15.89 12.80 33.43
CA GLU A 741 -15.34 14.17 33.54
C GLU A 741 -14.06 14.39 32.71
N LYS A 742 -13.92 13.77 31.52
CA LYS A 742 -12.73 13.89 30.66
C LYS A 742 -12.73 15.20 29.87
N LYS A 743 -12.64 16.27 30.66
CA LYS A 743 -12.07 17.60 30.53
C LYS A 743 -12.14 18.41 29.23
N LYS A 744 -12.39 17.90 28.02
CA LYS A 744 -12.54 18.76 26.82
C LYS A 744 -14.00 18.96 26.40
N MET A 745 -14.80 17.89 26.30
CA MET A 745 -16.23 18.01 26.01
C MET A 745 -16.95 18.91 27.04
N VAL A 746 -16.70 18.69 28.34
CA VAL A 746 -17.29 19.53 29.40
C VAL A 746 -16.83 21.00 29.31
N GLN A 747 -15.57 21.25 28.91
CA GLN A 747 -15.09 22.61 28.66
C GLN A 747 -15.80 23.24 27.44
N THR A 748 -15.98 22.48 26.36
CA THR A 748 -16.76 22.90 25.19
C THR A 748 -18.20 23.24 25.59
N LEU A 749 -18.87 22.39 26.36
CA LEU A 749 -20.24 22.61 26.83
C LEU A 749 -20.35 23.83 27.75
N HIS A 750 -19.40 24.03 28.67
CA HIS A 750 -19.36 25.25 29.49
C HIS A 750 -19.14 26.51 28.65
N LEU A 751 -18.27 26.46 27.64
CA LEU A 751 -18.07 27.58 26.72
C LEU A 751 -19.35 27.90 25.94
N ILE A 752 -20.12 26.89 25.53
CA ILE A 752 -21.42 27.09 24.89
C ILE A 752 -22.40 27.79 25.85
N ILE A 753 -22.45 27.36 27.12
CA ILE A 753 -23.27 28.02 28.15
C ILE A 753 -22.88 29.49 28.27
N ASP A 754 -21.60 29.81 28.39
CA ASP A 754 -21.15 31.21 28.53
C ASP A 754 -21.57 32.06 27.33
N LEU A 755 -21.40 31.55 26.11
CA LEU A 755 -21.75 32.23 24.86
C LEU A 755 -23.27 32.41 24.68
N THR A 756 -24.08 31.51 25.23
CA THR A 756 -25.54 31.55 25.13
C THR A 756 -26.19 32.30 26.28
N HIS A 757 -25.53 32.39 27.45
CA HIS A 757 -26.01 33.06 28.64
C HIS A 757 -25.87 34.59 28.57
N GLU A 758 -24.83 35.13 27.91
CA GLU A 758 -24.47 36.57 27.99
C GLU A 758 -25.52 37.58 27.49
N LYS A 759 -26.66 37.18 26.90
CA LYS A 759 -27.71 38.12 26.42
C LYS A 759 -29.15 37.60 26.53
N LEU A 760 -29.50 36.87 27.59
CA LEU A 760 -30.91 36.53 27.90
C LEU A 760 -31.64 37.63 28.70
N GLY A 761 -31.00 38.78 28.91
CA GLY A 761 -31.55 39.96 29.60
C GLY A 761 -32.11 41.01 28.67
#